data_AF-A0A7R8H7I7-F1
#
_entry.id   AF-A0A7R8H7I7-F1
#
_cell.length_a   1.000
_cell.length_b   1.000
_cell.length_c   1.000
_cell.angle_alpha   90.00
_cell.angle_beta   90.00
_cell.angle_gamma   90.00
#
_symmetry.space_group_name_H-M   'P 1'
#
loop_
_entity.id
_entity.type
_entity.pdbx_description
1 polymer ?
#
loop_
_entity_poly.entity_id
_entity_poly.type
_entity_poly.pdbx_seq_one_letter_code
_entity_poly.pdbx_strand_id
1 'polypeptide(L)'
;MLHLLVNPSITMVLEDFTLTRFEENVQQCIKFLIKAEELSSTIENDNDRVTLKIFANQLETFIDGSEFQGYFYPVCYLEGVQIDFQRLAEWASPKSRKDFEDLIKRYQKFDKYSEQIIEMLKLAVLEGKVYHKISMDGVLSQIERHITPTSPKETVFWKPFESSFPLEMSDLLPKAEQAITDSVQSGFKKLHAYIKNEYLNNTRSEIGCTTLPNGKKYYAALLKFHTSTNYTAEEIHNIGLKEVEKIENQMKKIVNETGNGSTNLKEFANKLHQLEIGTKDGKRPGRFYVNTHNYKSQPIYESISLSLHEGNPGHHLQSSYLLEQPDLPQFRSAMEDRIYTQAPSRFPIDTAYVEGWALYCEELGFDLDLYDNPYERYGHLSEAAFRACRLVVDTGMHALGWSQENAIQYMHDHTAASLENIESEIKRYITWPGQATGYKIGQLKIRALREIAEAALKEKFDIRDFHEIVLMSAGPLDIVEAERRCFLDSKIRIKEVDLSKIPPDYIRNISIIAHVDHGKSTLADRILEYVGAIDKSVDNKQVLDKLRVERERGITVKAQTASIIYSKGNMEYLINLIDTPGHVDFASEVTRSLKACQGVCSSPFSEDKAIIPVLNKVDLPKADPEEGNKRYSWYDRFKGATNLVQVTEGVLSIGMTIASKMTDKSYSIKSLGLLTPDEFPVAKIYPGQMGYMACSGSDIEPVVDVIPCKPMVFAGFYPIDQNEYVKLKSAIEKVCLNDASVSVTPECCVSLGQGYRLGFLGILHLEVFSQRLDDEYGAQVVITSPNWPDKNIEEYHEPMVRGIILAPSDYLRACYGLIQEYRGKEVDTEYIDDTRVKIDLSIPLNEILTEFFNELKLRTSGFGSFDYSDDGYKRTTLTKVEILINGEPMNELARICHISKSDEIARKTCETLKELMPRRQFLVTIQARLNGRIIARENVKALKKDVTAKCYGGDLSRQRKLLKNQAEGKKKLKESGKYPSNSFIR
;
A
#
# COMPACT_ATOMS: atom_id res chain seq x y z
N MET A 1 16.71 -18.76 -21.20
CA MET A 1 17.88 -17.88 -21.36
C MET A 1 18.86 -18.00 -20.19
N LEU A 2 18.41 -18.31 -18.97
CA LEU A 2 19.21 -18.08 -17.75
C LEU A 2 20.13 -19.20 -17.24
N HIS A 3 20.27 -20.37 -17.87
CA HIS A 3 21.08 -21.43 -17.25
C HIS A 3 21.52 -22.53 -18.22
N LEU A 4 22.74 -22.47 -18.74
CA LEU A 4 23.30 -23.57 -19.53
C LEU A 4 24.77 -23.94 -19.23
N LEU A 5 25.59 -23.03 -18.67
CA LEU A 5 26.99 -23.36 -18.33
C LEU A 5 27.23 -23.63 -16.85
N VAL A 6 26.35 -23.18 -15.94
CA VAL A 6 26.51 -23.38 -14.48
C VAL A 6 25.38 -24.22 -13.86
N ASN A 7 24.38 -24.61 -14.65
CA ASN A 7 23.30 -25.44 -14.13
C ASN A 7 23.76 -26.91 -14.02
N PRO A 8 23.82 -27.50 -12.81
CA PRO A 8 24.18 -28.91 -12.63
C PRO A 8 23.13 -29.87 -13.22
N SER A 9 22.00 -29.35 -13.72
CA SER A 9 21.05 -30.11 -14.53
C SER A 9 21.75 -30.73 -15.74
N ILE A 10 21.78 -32.06 -15.75
CA ILE A 10 22.33 -32.82 -16.86
C ILE A 10 21.34 -32.73 -18.02
N THR A 11 21.69 -31.93 -19.04
CA THR A 11 20.87 -31.73 -20.24
C THR A 11 21.71 -31.88 -21.50
N MET A 12 21.09 -32.23 -22.62
CA MET A 12 21.77 -32.31 -23.92
C MET A 12 22.13 -30.96 -24.56
N VAL A 13 21.84 -29.84 -23.89
CA VAL A 13 21.97 -28.49 -24.46
C VAL A 13 23.35 -27.92 -24.15
N LEU A 14 24.01 -27.39 -25.17
CA LEU A 14 25.16 -26.48 -25.08
C LEU A 14 24.70 -25.12 -25.58
N GLU A 15 25.34 -24.06 -25.10
CA GLU A 15 25.12 -22.72 -25.61
C GLU A 15 25.45 -22.65 -27.11
N ASP A 16 24.73 -21.81 -27.84
CA ASP A 16 25.04 -21.49 -29.24
C ASP A 16 25.83 -20.17 -29.26
N PHE A 17 27.13 -20.23 -29.56
CA PHE A 17 28.06 -19.11 -29.35
C PHE A 17 28.25 -18.29 -30.62
N THR A 18 27.15 -17.75 -31.17
CA THR A 18 27.14 -17.03 -32.45
C THR A 18 26.60 -15.60 -32.29
N LEU A 19 27.04 -14.68 -33.16
CA LEU A 19 26.54 -13.29 -33.17
C LEU A 19 25.01 -13.22 -33.27
N THR A 20 24.43 -13.99 -34.21
CA THR A 20 22.98 -14.08 -34.38
C THR A 20 22.28 -14.47 -33.09
N ARG A 21 22.84 -15.44 -32.34
CA ARG A 21 22.27 -15.85 -31.06
C ARG A 21 22.34 -14.74 -30.00
N PHE A 22 23.46 -13.99 -29.93
CA PHE A 22 23.57 -12.87 -29.00
C PHE A 22 22.58 -11.74 -29.34
N GLU A 23 22.39 -11.43 -30.63
CA GLU A 23 21.39 -10.47 -31.09
C GLU A 23 19.96 -10.92 -30.73
N GLU A 24 19.63 -12.19 -30.94
CA GLU A 24 18.35 -12.78 -30.54
C GLU A 24 18.10 -12.66 -29.03
N ASN A 25 19.12 -12.90 -28.20
CA ASN A 25 19.02 -12.76 -26.75
C ASN A 25 18.70 -11.33 -26.34
N VAL A 26 19.35 -10.32 -26.95
CA VAL A 26 19.05 -8.90 -26.72
C VAL A 26 17.61 -8.58 -27.09
N GLN A 27 17.16 -9.00 -28.29
CA GLN A 27 15.78 -8.78 -28.74
C GLN A 27 14.74 -9.44 -27.82
N GLN A 28 15.07 -10.61 -27.28
CA GLN A 28 14.20 -11.29 -26.34
C GLN A 28 14.21 -10.62 -24.95
N CYS A 29 15.34 -10.07 -24.49
CA CYS A 29 15.39 -9.25 -23.28
C CYS A 29 14.55 -7.98 -23.42
N ILE A 30 14.62 -7.28 -24.55
CA ILE A 30 13.78 -6.11 -24.84
C ILE A 30 12.29 -6.47 -24.77
N LYS A 31 11.89 -7.59 -25.38
CA LYS A 31 10.49 -8.08 -25.29
C LYS A 31 10.06 -8.36 -23.86
N PHE A 32 10.93 -8.95 -23.05
CA PHE A 32 10.64 -9.21 -21.64
C PHE A 32 10.58 -7.93 -20.81
N LEU A 33 11.42 -6.94 -21.09
CA LEU A 33 11.41 -5.66 -20.40
C LEU A 33 10.09 -4.92 -20.64
N ILE A 34 9.67 -4.80 -21.91
CA ILE A 34 8.37 -4.21 -22.27
C ILE A 34 7.23 -4.93 -21.53
N LYS A 35 7.27 -6.27 -21.50
CA LYS A 35 6.24 -7.05 -20.79
C LYS A 35 6.26 -6.81 -19.28
N ALA A 36 7.44 -6.67 -18.68
CA ALA A 36 7.58 -6.37 -17.26
C ALA A 36 7.04 -4.97 -16.93
N GLU A 37 7.35 -3.96 -17.75
CA GLU A 37 6.83 -2.61 -17.58
C GLU A 37 5.29 -2.58 -17.71
N GLU A 38 4.72 -3.27 -18.69
CA GLU A 38 3.27 -3.41 -18.86
C GLU A 38 2.59 -3.99 -17.60
N LEU A 39 3.19 -5.02 -17.02
CA LEU A 39 2.65 -5.72 -15.84
C LEU A 39 2.78 -4.91 -14.55
N SER A 40 3.73 -3.99 -14.46
CA SER A 40 4.03 -3.23 -13.23
C SER A 40 2.83 -2.46 -12.66
N SER A 41 1.90 -2.03 -13.53
CA SER A 41 0.69 -1.29 -13.13
C SER A 41 -0.47 -2.19 -12.67
N THR A 42 -0.37 -3.50 -12.90
CA THR A 42 -1.44 -4.48 -12.63
C THR A 42 -1.20 -5.32 -11.36
N ILE A 43 -0.03 -5.21 -10.75
CA ILE A 43 0.36 -6.01 -9.59
C ILE A 43 -0.02 -5.32 -8.29
N GLU A 44 -0.89 -6.00 -7.53
CA GLU A 44 -1.37 -5.57 -6.21
C GLU A 44 -0.44 -6.00 -5.06
N ASN A 45 0.26 -7.13 -5.21
CA ASN A 45 1.16 -7.67 -4.18
C ASN A 45 2.53 -6.97 -4.19
N ASP A 46 2.97 -6.47 -3.02
CA ASP A 46 4.23 -5.73 -2.89
C ASP A 46 5.47 -6.59 -3.20
N ASN A 47 5.51 -7.88 -2.81
CA ASN A 47 6.62 -8.79 -3.12
C ASN A 47 6.73 -9.09 -4.62
N ASP A 48 5.60 -9.25 -5.30
CA ASP A 48 5.58 -9.45 -6.75
C ASP A 48 6.03 -8.19 -7.49
N ARG A 49 5.66 -7.01 -6.97
CA ARG A 49 6.09 -5.72 -7.53
C ARG A 49 7.60 -5.55 -7.40
N VAL A 50 8.18 -5.86 -6.25
CA VAL A 50 9.65 -5.82 -6.07
C VAL A 50 10.32 -6.83 -6.98
N THR A 51 9.82 -8.07 -7.04
CA THR A 51 10.34 -9.12 -7.91
C THR A 51 10.38 -8.68 -9.37
N LEU A 52 9.29 -8.06 -9.85
CA LEU A 52 9.21 -7.57 -11.21
C LEU A 52 10.17 -6.40 -11.46
N LYS A 53 10.34 -5.52 -10.47
CA LYS A 53 11.29 -4.40 -10.54
C LYS A 53 12.75 -4.89 -10.63
N ILE A 54 13.13 -5.89 -9.83
CA ILE A 54 14.45 -6.52 -9.91
C ILE A 54 14.65 -7.14 -11.29
N PHE A 55 13.66 -7.90 -11.78
CA PHE A 55 13.73 -8.52 -13.11
C PHE A 55 13.89 -7.48 -14.22
N ALA A 56 13.12 -6.40 -14.19
CA ALA A 56 13.24 -5.30 -15.16
C ALA A 56 14.62 -4.66 -15.13
N ASN A 57 15.16 -4.38 -13.94
CA ASN A 57 16.50 -3.80 -13.80
C ASN A 57 17.61 -4.72 -14.32
N GLN A 58 17.50 -6.04 -14.10
CA GLN A 58 18.44 -7.02 -14.63
C GLN A 58 18.39 -7.07 -16.17
N LEU A 59 17.19 -6.98 -16.77
CA LEU A 59 17.01 -6.91 -18.22
C LEU A 59 17.59 -5.62 -18.81
N GLU A 60 17.31 -4.48 -18.20
CA GLU A 60 17.91 -3.18 -18.58
C GLU A 60 19.43 -3.26 -18.56
N THR A 61 20.00 -3.80 -17.47
CA THR A 61 21.45 -3.95 -17.33
C THR A 61 22.04 -4.83 -18.45
N PHE A 62 21.38 -5.93 -18.80
CA PHE A 62 21.79 -6.79 -19.91
C PHE A 62 21.74 -6.04 -21.26
N ILE A 63 20.65 -5.30 -21.52
CA ILE A 63 20.43 -4.57 -22.76
C ILE A 63 21.46 -3.45 -22.91
N ASP A 64 21.61 -2.60 -21.89
CA ASP A 64 22.60 -1.52 -21.86
C ASP A 64 24.02 -2.09 -21.99
N GLY A 65 24.30 -3.20 -21.31
CA GLY A 65 25.58 -3.86 -21.35
C GLY A 65 25.92 -4.47 -22.72
N SER A 66 24.92 -4.80 -23.55
CA SER A 66 25.12 -5.46 -24.84
C SER A 66 25.94 -4.62 -25.85
N GLU A 67 25.94 -3.28 -25.72
CA GLU A 67 26.78 -2.37 -26.52
C GLU A 67 28.28 -2.71 -26.40
N PHE A 68 28.70 -3.26 -25.26
CA PHE A 68 30.11 -3.56 -25.00
C PHE A 68 30.57 -4.91 -25.57
N GLN A 69 29.63 -5.75 -26.02
CA GLN A 69 29.90 -7.01 -26.72
C GLN A 69 30.78 -7.97 -25.90
N GLY A 70 30.39 -8.25 -24.66
CA GLY A 70 31.13 -9.13 -23.73
C GLY A 70 31.43 -10.54 -24.28
N TYR A 71 30.69 -10.99 -25.29
CA TYR A 71 30.93 -12.26 -25.99
C TYR A 71 32.27 -12.36 -26.73
N PHE A 72 33.01 -11.25 -26.91
CA PHE A 72 34.37 -11.26 -27.47
C PHE A 72 35.46 -11.73 -26.49
N TYR A 73 35.08 -12.00 -25.24
CA TYR A 73 36.00 -12.37 -24.17
C TYR A 73 35.79 -13.79 -23.63
N PRO A 74 35.59 -14.83 -24.47
CA PRO A 74 35.11 -16.15 -24.02
C PRO A 74 36.12 -16.99 -23.21
N VAL A 75 37.37 -16.55 -23.11
CA VAL A 75 38.48 -17.32 -22.52
C VAL A 75 39.45 -16.40 -21.80
N CYS A 76 39.71 -16.66 -20.52
CA CYS A 76 40.82 -16.08 -19.76
C CYS A 76 41.36 -17.12 -18.76
N TYR A 77 42.38 -16.79 -17.96
CA TYR A 77 42.94 -17.79 -17.04
C TYR A 77 42.03 -18.13 -15.84
N LEU A 78 41.03 -17.30 -15.53
CA LEU A 78 40.11 -17.48 -14.39
C LEU A 78 38.86 -18.29 -14.75
N GLU A 79 38.37 -18.13 -15.98
CA GLU A 79 37.13 -18.74 -16.45
C GLU A 79 37.12 -18.87 -17.99
N GLY A 80 36.03 -19.39 -18.54
CA GLY A 80 35.89 -19.67 -19.96
C GLY A 80 35.81 -21.16 -20.23
N VAL A 81 35.60 -21.50 -21.52
CA VAL A 81 35.25 -22.87 -21.93
C VAL A 81 36.18 -23.96 -21.41
N GLN A 82 37.48 -23.68 -21.28
CA GLN A 82 38.50 -24.61 -20.79
C GLN A 82 38.39 -24.94 -19.30
N ILE A 83 37.74 -24.07 -18.51
CA ILE A 83 37.49 -24.26 -17.09
C ILE A 83 36.02 -24.68 -16.88
N ASP A 84 35.08 -23.96 -17.48
CA ASP A 84 33.65 -24.15 -17.20
C ASP A 84 33.12 -25.46 -17.77
N PHE A 85 33.61 -25.89 -18.94
CA PHE A 85 33.24 -27.20 -19.49
C PHE A 85 33.81 -28.36 -18.66
N GLN A 86 34.99 -28.19 -18.06
CA GLN A 86 35.53 -29.14 -17.08
C GLN A 86 34.66 -29.22 -15.82
N ARG A 87 34.31 -28.06 -15.22
CA ARG A 87 33.46 -28.00 -14.01
C ARG A 87 32.13 -28.70 -14.21
N LEU A 88 31.52 -28.52 -15.40
CA LEU A 88 30.30 -29.22 -15.78
C LEU A 88 30.44 -30.75 -15.70
N ALA A 89 31.57 -31.30 -16.15
CA ALA A 89 31.83 -32.73 -16.04
C ALA A 89 32.13 -33.18 -14.60
N GLU A 90 32.85 -32.36 -13.82
CA GLU A 90 33.21 -32.67 -12.45
C GLU A 90 32.03 -32.69 -11.48
N TRP A 91 31.04 -31.82 -11.72
CA TRP A 91 29.83 -31.68 -10.92
C TRP A 91 28.66 -32.53 -11.42
N ALA A 92 28.75 -33.08 -12.64
CA ALA A 92 27.72 -33.96 -13.17
C ALA A 92 27.58 -35.22 -12.29
N SER A 93 26.36 -35.44 -11.77
CA SER A 93 26.00 -36.64 -11.01
C SER A 93 24.81 -37.35 -11.67
N PRO A 94 25.03 -37.99 -12.84
CA PRO A 94 23.97 -38.69 -13.58
C PRO A 94 23.40 -39.86 -12.76
N LYS A 95 22.06 -39.92 -12.69
CA LYS A 95 21.32 -40.94 -11.93
C LYS A 95 20.52 -41.89 -12.83
N SER A 96 20.27 -41.50 -14.07
CA SER A 96 19.47 -42.26 -15.03
C SER A 96 20.18 -42.47 -16.36
N ARG A 97 19.75 -43.48 -17.14
CA ARG A 97 20.20 -43.69 -18.52
C ARG A 97 20.08 -42.44 -19.38
N LYS A 98 18.98 -41.70 -19.22
CA LYS A 98 18.72 -40.46 -19.94
C LYS A 98 19.77 -39.40 -19.60
N ASP A 99 20.15 -39.28 -18.32
CA ASP A 99 21.17 -38.30 -17.89
C ASP A 99 22.51 -38.59 -18.58
N PHE A 100 22.92 -39.87 -18.60
CA PHE A 100 24.13 -40.28 -19.32
C PHE A 100 24.04 -40.01 -20.83
N GLU A 101 22.92 -40.34 -21.46
CA GLU A 101 22.71 -40.07 -22.89
C GLU A 101 22.73 -38.57 -23.20
N ASP A 102 22.15 -37.74 -22.34
CA ASP A 102 22.12 -36.28 -22.49
C ASP A 102 23.51 -35.66 -22.27
N LEU A 103 24.28 -36.16 -21.30
CA LEU A 103 25.69 -35.76 -21.11
C LEU A 103 26.55 -36.12 -22.34
N ILE A 104 26.40 -37.34 -22.87
CA ILE A 104 27.12 -37.77 -24.09
C ILE A 104 26.75 -36.89 -25.28
N LYS A 105 25.46 -36.60 -25.49
CA LYS A 105 25.00 -35.68 -26.56
C LYS A 105 25.56 -34.28 -26.38
N ARG A 106 25.73 -33.81 -25.14
CA ARG A 106 26.39 -32.54 -24.85
C ARG A 106 27.86 -32.60 -25.28
N TYR A 107 28.60 -33.63 -24.88
CA TYR A 107 29.99 -33.82 -25.32
C TYR A 107 30.14 -33.86 -26.84
N GLN A 108 29.23 -34.54 -27.55
CA GLN A 108 29.24 -34.64 -29.01
C GLN A 108 29.14 -33.29 -29.73
N LYS A 109 28.54 -32.27 -29.10
CA LYS A 109 28.39 -30.92 -29.68
C LYS A 109 29.58 -30.00 -29.41
N PHE A 110 30.55 -30.43 -28.58
CA PHE A 110 31.63 -29.56 -28.14
C PHE A 110 32.57 -29.10 -29.27
N ASP A 111 32.87 -29.97 -30.25
CA ASP A 111 33.72 -29.60 -31.40
C ASP A 111 33.15 -28.40 -32.16
N LYS A 112 31.86 -28.44 -32.50
CA LYS A 112 31.16 -27.30 -33.13
C LYS A 112 31.14 -26.06 -32.23
N TYR A 113 30.90 -26.23 -30.93
CA TYR A 113 30.93 -25.12 -29.98
C TYR A 113 32.32 -24.45 -29.92
N SER A 114 33.39 -25.24 -29.95
CA SER A 114 34.77 -24.73 -29.98
C SER A 114 35.06 -23.95 -31.26
N GLU A 115 34.52 -24.37 -32.41
CA GLU A 115 34.64 -23.64 -33.68
C GLU A 115 33.95 -22.28 -33.61
N GLN A 116 32.76 -22.21 -33.01
CA GLN A 116 32.04 -20.95 -32.77
C GLN A 116 32.84 -20.00 -31.87
N ILE A 117 33.46 -20.52 -30.80
CA ILE A 117 34.36 -19.72 -29.94
C ILE A 117 35.56 -19.20 -30.72
N ILE A 118 36.20 -20.03 -31.56
CA ILE A 118 37.31 -19.61 -32.42
C ILE A 118 36.86 -18.50 -33.38
N GLU A 119 35.67 -18.62 -33.98
CA GLU A 119 35.11 -17.59 -34.85
C GLU A 119 34.91 -16.27 -34.09
N MET A 120 34.36 -16.31 -32.88
CA MET A 120 34.23 -15.10 -32.04
C MET A 120 35.58 -14.49 -31.67
N LEU A 121 36.59 -15.31 -31.33
CA LEU A 121 37.94 -14.80 -31.05
C LEU A 121 38.59 -14.17 -32.30
N LYS A 122 38.34 -14.71 -33.50
CA LYS A 122 38.80 -14.10 -34.77
C LYS A 122 38.18 -12.73 -34.99
N LEU A 123 36.87 -12.61 -34.76
CA LEU A 123 36.16 -11.33 -34.83
C LEU A 123 36.65 -10.36 -33.76
N ALA A 124 36.90 -10.84 -32.54
CA ALA A 124 37.46 -10.03 -31.45
C ALA A 124 38.81 -9.40 -31.83
N VAL A 125 39.67 -10.15 -32.51
CA VAL A 125 40.95 -9.64 -33.05
C VAL A 125 40.71 -8.54 -34.09
N LEU A 126 39.76 -8.73 -35.01
CA LEU A 126 39.42 -7.74 -36.03
C LEU A 126 38.85 -6.43 -35.43
N GLU A 127 38.02 -6.55 -34.39
CA GLU A 127 37.40 -5.42 -33.68
C GLU A 127 38.33 -4.78 -32.63
N GLY A 128 39.53 -5.33 -32.40
CA GLY A 128 40.46 -4.86 -31.36
C GLY A 128 39.96 -5.09 -29.92
N LYS A 129 39.01 -6.01 -29.72
CA LYS A 129 38.41 -6.35 -28.43
C LYS A 129 39.06 -7.60 -27.83
N VAL A 130 40.34 -7.47 -27.51
CA VAL A 130 41.24 -8.56 -27.15
C VAL A 130 41.72 -8.45 -25.70
N TYR A 131 41.98 -9.60 -25.07
CA TYR A 131 42.56 -9.63 -23.74
C TYR A 131 44.00 -9.11 -23.70
N HIS A 132 44.42 -8.66 -22.52
CA HIS A 132 45.83 -8.43 -22.23
C HIS A 132 46.55 -9.77 -22.06
N LYS A 133 47.85 -9.82 -22.37
CA LYS A 133 48.66 -11.06 -22.25
C LYS A 133 48.57 -11.72 -20.87
N ILE A 134 48.52 -10.91 -19.81
CA ILE A 134 48.35 -11.36 -18.42
C ILE A 134 47.05 -12.15 -18.22
N SER A 135 45.94 -11.71 -18.82
CA SER A 135 44.64 -12.39 -18.71
C SER A 135 44.61 -13.73 -19.45
N MET A 136 45.53 -13.93 -20.40
CA MET A 136 45.70 -15.19 -21.15
C MET A 136 46.76 -16.11 -20.54
N ASP A 137 47.47 -15.67 -19.50
CA ASP A 137 48.57 -16.40 -18.91
C ASP A 137 48.09 -17.64 -18.16
N GLY A 138 48.48 -18.82 -18.65
CA GLY A 138 48.05 -20.13 -18.15
C GLY A 138 46.95 -20.81 -18.96
N VAL A 139 46.26 -20.10 -19.87
CA VAL A 139 45.14 -20.65 -20.67
C VAL A 139 45.57 -21.85 -21.51
N LEU A 140 46.72 -21.77 -22.18
CA LEU A 140 47.22 -22.90 -22.99
C LEU A 140 47.48 -24.14 -22.13
N SER A 141 48.07 -23.97 -20.95
CA SER A 141 48.31 -25.09 -20.01
C SER A 141 47.00 -25.71 -19.52
N GLN A 142 45.98 -24.90 -19.28
CA GLN A 142 44.65 -25.39 -18.89
C GLN A 142 44.03 -26.24 -20.01
N ILE A 143 44.11 -25.79 -21.27
CA ILE A 143 43.61 -26.57 -22.41
C ILE A 143 44.46 -27.83 -22.64
N GLU A 144 45.78 -27.73 -22.45
CA GLU A 144 46.71 -28.87 -22.59
C GLU A 144 46.33 -30.05 -21.70
N ARG A 145 45.84 -29.80 -20.48
CA ARG A 145 45.36 -30.85 -19.56
C ARG A 145 44.24 -31.71 -20.15
N HIS A 146 43.45 -31.17 -21.08
CA HIS A 146 42.33 -31.88 -21.72
C HIS A 146 42.76 -32.69 -22.95
N ILE A 147 43.83 -32.28 -23.61
CA ILE A 147 44.29 -32.87 -24.89
C ILE A 147 45.52 -33.77 -24.74
N THR A 148 46.29 -33.64 -23.65
CA THR A 148 47.50 -34.44 -23.39
C THR A 148 47.19 -35.92 -23.10
N PRO A 149 46.14 -36.28 -22.35
CA PRO A 149 45.84 -37.69 -22.07
C PRO A 149 45.56 -38.46 -23.37
N THR A 150 46.27 -39.58 -23.55
CA THR A 150 46.13 -40.44 -24.75
C THR A 150 44.91 -41.34 -24.69
N SER A 151 44.44 -41.65 -23.47
CA SER A 151 43.19 -42.38 -23.22
C SER A 151 42.10 -41.40 -22.76
N PRO A 152 40.89 -41.43 -23.35
CA PRO A 152 39.75 -40.63 -22.87
C PRO A 152 39.45 -40.85 -21.39
N LYS A 153 39.77 -42.04 -20.87
CA LYS A 153 39.55 -42.46 -19.48
C LYS A 153 40.40 -41.73 -18.44
N GLU A 154 41.48 -41.12 -18.89
CA GLU A 154 42.38 -40.31 -18.05
C GLU A 154 41.97 -38.84 -18.01
N THR A 155 40.94 -38.46 -18.77
CA THR A 155 40.41 -37.08 -18.76
C THR A 155 39.36 -36.90 -17.65
N VAL A 156 39.23 -35.65 -17.18
CA VAL A 156 38.16 -35.26 -16.24
C VAL A 156 36.75 -35.54 -16.79
N PHE A 157 36.59 -35.55 -18.12
CA PHE A 157 35.31 -35.82 -18.78
C PHE A 157 34.85 -37.28 -18.62
N TRP A 158 35.75 -38.19 -18.26
CA TRP A 158 35.43 -39.59 -17.97
C TRP A 158 34.89 -39.80 -16.55
N LYS A 159 35.11 -38.86 -15.63
CA LYS A 159 34.74 -38.98 -14.21
C LYS A 159 33.28 -39.45 -13.99
N PRO A 160 32.27 -38.99 -14.74
CA PRO A 160 30.89 -39.49 -14.58
C PRO A 160 30.71 -40.99 -14.92
N PHE A 161 31.64 -41.60 -15.66
CA PHE A 161 31.61 -42.98 -16.17
C PHE A 161 32.58 -43.93 -15.44
N GLU A 162 33.11 -43.52 -14.28
CA GLU A 162 34.02 -44.32 -13.45
C GLU A 162 33.32 -45.52 -12.76
N SER A 163 34.02 -46.19 -11.85
CA SER A 163 33.69 -47.50 -11.27
C SER A 163 32.31 -47.63 -10.59
N SER A 164 31.61 -46.52 -10.33
CA SER A 164 30.21 -46.50 -9.87
C SER A 164 29.16 -46.54 -11.01
N PHE A 165 29.59 -46.66 -12.27
CA PHE A 165 28.71 -46.69 -13.44
C PHE A 165 27.89 -47.99 -13.53
N PRO A 166 26.55 -47.93 -13.68
CA PRO A 166 25.72 -49.14 -13.67
C PRO A 166 25.99 -50.08 -14.85
N LEU A 167 26.22 -51.36 -14.55
CA LEU A 167 26.56 -52.42 -15.51
C LEU A 167 25.55 -52.56 -16.66
N GLU A 168 24.26 -52.34 -16.38
CA GLU A 168 23.15 -52.43 -17.34
C GLU A 168 23.23 -51.38 -18.46
N MET A 169 24.01 -50.31 -18.27
CA MET A 169 24.19 -49.22 -19.22
C MET A 169 25.56 -49.24 -19.91
N SER A 170 26.29 -50.37 -19.82
CA SER A 170 27.63 -50.54 -20.38
C SER A 170 27.70 -50.28 -21.90
N ASP A 171 26.57 -50.35 -22.61
CA ASP A 171 26.46 -49.99 -24.02
C ASP A 171 26.70 -48.49 -24.31
N LEU A 172 26.65 -47.63 -23.29
CA LEU A 172 26.94 -46.19 -23.41
C LEU A 172 28.44 -45.86 -23.31
N LEU A 173 29.26 -46.73 -22.70
CA LEU A 173 30.68 -46.46 -22.48
C LEU A 173 31.46 -46.23 -23.78
N PRO A 174 31.29 -47.03 -24.85
CA PRO A 174 31.95 -46.75 -26.13
C PRO A 174 31.50 -45.42 -26.75
N LYS A 175 30.23 -45.03 -26.57
CA LYS A 175 29.69 -43.77 -27.07
C LYS A 175 30.28 -42.57 -26.33
N ALA A 176 30.47 -42.69 -25.03
CA ALA A 176 31.13 -41.67 -24.21
C ALA A 176 32.61 -41.53 -24.59
N GLU A 177 33.32 -42.64 -24.75
CA GLU A 177 34.73 -42.66 -25.18
C GLU A 177 34.91 -41.99 -26.54
N GLN A 178 34.03 -42.31 -27.49
CA GLN A 178 33.99 -41.68 -28.80
C GLN A 178 33.69 -40.19 -28.71
N ALA A 179 32.68 -39.77 -27.93
CA ALA A 179 32.31 -38.37 -27.79
C ALA A 179 33.44 -37.51 -27.19
N ILE A 180 34.17 -38.05 -26.20
CA ILE A 180 35.32 -37.36 -25.59
C ILE A 180 36.46 -37.22 -26.60
N THR A 181 36.79 -38.28 -27.34
CA THR A 181 37.89 -38.28 -28.32
C THR A 181 37.58 -37.40 -29.53
N ASP A 182 36.47 -37.71 -30.21
CA ASP A 182 36.14 -37.18 -31.53
C ASP A 182 35.61 -35.75 -31.44
N SER A 183 35.03 -35.36 -30.29
CA SER A 183 34.43 -34.03 -30.12
C SER A 183 35.15 -33.18 -29.08
N VAL A 184 35.24 -33.63 -27.83
CA VAL A 184 35.80 -32.79 -26.73
C VAL A 184 37.29 -32.51 -26.93
N GLN A 185 38.11 -33.55 -27.07
CA GLN A 185 39.55 -33.40 -27.28
C GLN A 185 39.87 -32.78 -28.65
N SER A 186 39.11 -33.12 -29.70
CA SER A 186 39.22 -32.48 -31.02
C SER A 186 39.00 -30.97 -30.92
N GLY A 187 37.91 -30.53 -30.30
CA GLY A 187 37.57 -29.12 -30.16
C GLY A 187 38.62 -28.35 -29.36
N PHE A 188 39.09 -28.92 -28.25
CA PHE A 188 40.17 -28.31 -27.48
C PHE A 188 41.50 -28.23 -28.24
N LYS A 189 41.84 -29.21 -29.10
CA LYS A 189 43.02 -29.14 -29.97
C LYS A 189 42.92 -27.99 -30.96
N LYS A 190 41.75 -27.79 -31.59
CA LYS A 190 41.48 -26.67 -32.50
C LYS A 190 41.63 -25.32 -31.78
N LEU A 191 41.01 -25.20 -30.61
CA LEU A 191 41.06 -23.97 -29.79
C LEU A 191 42.48 -23.66 -29.32
N HIS A 192 43.22 -24.66 -28.82
CA HIS A 192 44.62 -24.53 -28.42
C HIS A 192 45.49 -24.02 -29.57
N ALA A 193 45.38 -24.65 -30.75
CA ALA A 193 46.16 -24.28 -31.92
C ALA A 193 45.91 -22.83 -32.35
N TYR A 194 44.64 -22.40 -32.38
CA TYR A 194 44.28 -21.03 -32.73
C TYR A 194 44.79 -20.01 -31.69
N ILE A 195 44.57 -20.27 -30.39
CA ILE A 195 45.05 -19.36 -29.34
C ILE A 195 46.56 -19.20 -29.41
N LYS A 196 47.29 -20.32 -29.52
CA LYS A 196 48.75 -20.35 -29.53
C LYS A 196 49.35 -19.65 -30.74
N ASN A 197 48.82 -19.91 -31.94
CA ASN A 197 49.44 -19.49 -33.18
C ASN A 197 48.94 -18.11 -33.67
N GLU A 198 47.72 -17.71 -33.30
CA GLU A 198 47.07 -16.52 -33.85
C GLU A 198 46.66 -15.51 -32.75
N TYR A 199 45.85 -15.93 -31.76
CA TYR A 199 45.26 -14.97 -30.80
C TYR A 199 46.30 -14.28 -29.91
N LEU A 200 47.27 -15.03 -29.36
CA LEU A 200 48.26 -14.46 -28.43
C LEU A 200 49.11 -13.34 -29.05
N ASN A 201 49.37 -13.42 -30.36
CA ASN A 201 50.11 -12.41 -31.11
C ASN A 201 49.35 -11.08 -31.24
N ASN A 202 48.04 -11.09 -30.97
CA ASN A 202 47.14 -9.94 -31.08
C ASN A 202 46.66 -9.43 -29.71
N THR A 203 47.20 -9.94 -28.60
CA THR A 203 46.85 -9.43 -27.26
C THR A 203 47.26 -7.97 -27.09
N ARG A 204 46.48 -7.19 -26.34
CA ARG A 204 46.78 -5.76 -26.09
C ARG A 204 48.01 -5.59 -25.19
N SER A 205 48.70 -4.45 -25.32
CA SER A 205 49.93 -4.12 -24.57
C SER A 205 49.69 -3.42 -23.24
N GLU A 206 48.63 -2.61 -23.14
CA GLU A 206 48.27 -1.89 -21.91
C GLU A 206 47.34 -2.74 -21.04
N ILE A 207 47.41 -2.61 -19.71
CA ILE A 207 46.60 -3.40 -18.76
C ILE A 207 45.23 -2.78 -18.47
N GLY A 208 45.09 -1.45 -18.58
CA GLY A 208 43.84 -0.75 -18.31
C GLY A 208 42.76 -1.07 -19.36
N CYS A 209 41.56 -1.50 -18.96
CA CYS A 209 40.50 -1.79 -19.93
C CYS A 209 40.00 -0.53 -20.66
N THR A 210 40.35 0.67 -20.17
CA THR A 210 40.06 1.94 -20.82
C THR A 210 40.78 2.15 -22.15
N THR A 211 41.79 1.32 -22.46
CA THR A 211 42.47 1.33 -23.77
C THR A 211 41.76 0.53 -24.84
N LEU A 212 40.70 -0.21 -24.50
CA LEU A 212 39.84 -0.89 -25.46
C LEU A 212 39.01 0.13 -26.27
N PRO A 213 38.46 -0.27 -27.43
CA PRO A 213 37.46 0.54 -28.12
C PRO A 213 36.31 0.91 -27.17
N ASN A 214 36.01 2.21 -27.05
CA ASN A 214 35.05 2.76 -26.06
C ASN A 214 35.37 2.42 -24.58
N GLY A 215 36.63 2.11 -24.26
CA GLY A 215 37.05 1.57 -22.97
C GLY A 215 36.67 2.41 -21.74
N LYS A 216 36.65 3.75 -21.85
CA LYS A 216 36.20 4.62 -20.74
C LYS A 216 34.72 4.41 -20.38
N LYS A 217 33.85 4.30 -21.40
CA LYS A 217 32.44 3.99 -21.19
C LYS A 217 32.27 2.55 -20.68
N TYR A 218 33.05 1.63 -21.23
CA TYR A 218 33.06 0.24 -20.80
C TYR A 218 33.40 0.10 -19.32
N TYR A 219 34.48 0.74 -18.86
CA TYR A 219 34.86 0.68 -17.45
C TYR A 219 33.82 1.36 -16.53
N ALA A 220 33.24 2.49 -16.95
CA ALA A 220 32.14 3.11 -16.20
C ALA A 220 30.92 2.18 -16.09
N ALA A 221 30.57 1.47 -17.17
CA ALA A 221 29.49 0.49 -17.16
C ALA A 221 29.82 -0.73 -16.26
N LEU A 222 31.06 -1.20 -16.25
CA LEU A 222 31.53 -2.25 -15.33
C LEU A 222 31.45 -1.81 -13.86
N LEU A 223 31.86 -0.57 -13.55
CA LEU A 223 31.73 -0.03 -12.20
C LEU A 223 30.26 0.04 -11.77
N LYS A 224 29.36 0.51 -12.64
CA LYS A 224 27.90 0.50 -12.37
C LYS A 224 27.38 -0.92 -12.16
N PHE A 225 27.78 -1.86 -13.00
CA PHE A 225 27.40 -3.28 -12.93
C PHE A 225 27.83 -3.94 -11.62
N HIS A 226 29.07 -3.72 -11.18
CA HIS A 226 29.60 -4.36 -9.97
C HIS A 226 29.26 -3.63 -8.66
N THR A 227 29.10 -2.30 -8.70
CA THR A 227 28.85 -1.51 -7.49
C THR A 227 27.39 -1.18 -7.25
N SER A 228 26.54 -1.30 -8.28
CA SER A 228 25.17 -0.77 -8.29
C SER A 228 25.10 0.75 -8.01
N THR A 229 26.20 1.49 -8.23
CA THR A 229 26.29 2.93 -8.02
C THR A 229 26.65 3.67 -9.31
N ASN A 230 26.40 4.98 -9.34
CA ASN A 230 26.85 5.86 -10.42
C ASN A 230 28.18 6.56 -10.07
N TYR A 231 28.95 6.04 -9.11
CA TYR A 231 30.24 6.63 -8.79
C TYR A 231 31.21 6.52 -9.97
N THR A 232 31.93 7.60 -10.21
CA THR A 232 33.05 7.63 -11.14
C THR A 232 34.24 6.86 -10.58
N ALA A 233 35.15 6.44 -11.46
CA ALA A 233 36.39 5.77 -11.04
C ALA A 233 37.22 6.62 -10.07
N GLU A 234 37.24 7.95 -10.26
CA GLU A 234 37.96 8.87 -9.38
C GLU A 234 37.30 8.99 -8.00
N GLU A 235 35.97 9.02 -7.93
CA GLU A 235 35.25 8.98 -6.65
C GLU A 235 35.53 7.68 -5.89
N ILE A 236 35.47 6.53 -6.57
CA ILE A 236 35.78 5.21 -5.96
C ILE A 236 37.24 5.17 -5.49
N HIS A 237 38.18 5.68 -6.30
CA HIS A 237 39.59 5.76 -5.92
C HIS A 237 39.79 6.58 -4.64
N ASN A 238 39.18 7.76 -4.58
CA ASN A 238 39.27 8.66 -3.43
C ASN A 238 38.59 8.08 -2.18
N ILE A 239 37.48 7.34 -2.33
CA ILE A 239 36.88 6.58 -1.23
C ILE A 239 37.86 5.52 -0.72
N GLY A 240 38.51 4.80 -1.63
CA GLY A 240 39.55 3.81 -1.33
C GLY A 240 40.69 4.40 -0.51
N LEU A 241 41.28 5.51 -0.96
CA LEU A 241 42.37 6.19 -0.26
C LEU A 241 41.99 6.57 1.18
N LYS A 242 40.79 7.15 1.36
CA LYS A 242 40.27 7.54 2.68
C LYS A 242 40.05 6.34 3.59
N GLU A 243 39.48 5.25 3.08
CA GLU A 243 39.24 4.05 3.87
C GLU A 243 40.55 3.35 4.24
N VAL A 244 41.54 3.29 3.33
CA VAL A 244 42.88 2.76 3.64
C VAL A 244 43.52 3.56 4.78
N GLU A 245 43.56 4.89 4.68
CA GLU A 245 44.13 5.75 5.73
C GLU A 245 43.42 5.56 7.08
N LYS A 246 42.08 5.51 7.06
CA LYS A 246 41.26 5.31 8.26
C LYS A 246 41.58 3.96 8.93
N ILE A 247 41.62 2.88 8.16
CA ILE A 247 41.85 1.52 8.67
C ILE A 247 43.28 1.39 9.20
N GLU A 248 44.29 1.90 8.48
CA GLU A 248 45.67 1.89 8.97
C GLU A 248 45.83 2.60 10.31
N ASN A 249 45.16 3.74 10.48
CA ASN A 249 45.20 4.49 11.74
C ASN A 249 44.57 3.69 12.89
N GLN A 250 43.54 2.88 12.62
CA GLN A 250 42.98 1.95 13.60
C GLN A 250 43.95 0.80 13.90
N MET A 251 44.57 0.21 12.88
CA MET A 251 45.57 -0.87 13.06
C MET A 251 46.75 -0.38 13.91
N LYS A 252 47.28 0.82 13.65
CA LYS A 252 48.37 1.43 14.44
C LYS A 252 48.00 1.58 15.91
N LYS A 253 46.75 1.94 16.23
CA LYS A 253 46.26 1.99 17.62
C LYS A 253 46.32 0.62 18.28
N ILE A 254 45.85 -0.43 17.60
CA ILE A 254 45.91 -1.80 18.11
C ILE A 254 47.36 -2.28 18.31
N VAL A 255 48.26 -1.99 17.37
CA VAL A 255 49.69 -2.33 17.53
C VAL A 255 50.28 -1.67 18.78
N ASN A 256 49.94 -0.41 19.04
CA ASN A 256 50.35 0.28 20.27
C ASN A 256 49.80 -0.40 21.54
N GLU A 257 48.55 -0.85 21.53
CA GLU A 257 47.93 -1.58 22.65
C GLU A 257 48.66 -2.88 22.99
N THR A 258 49.27 -3.55 22.00
CA THR A 258 50.02 -4.80 22.22
C THR A 258 51.45 -4.58 22.73
N GLY A 259 51.87 -3.33 22.98
CA GLY A 259 53.23 -3.00 23.41
C GLY A 259 54.28 -3.02 22.28
N ASN A 260 53.85 -3.09 21.01
CA ASN A 260 54.70 -3.17 19.82
C ASN A 260 54.78 -1.83 19.05
N GLY A 261 54.56 -0.69 19.71
CA GLY A 261 54.40 0.61 19.05
C GLY A 261 55.59 1.15 18.24
N SER A 262 56.75 0.50 18.30
CA SER A 262 57.93 0.84 17.48
C SER A 262 58.06 0.01 16.20
N THR A 263 57.22 -1.01 15.98
CA THR A 263 57.22 -1.82 14.74
C THR A 263 56.21 -1.29 13.73
N ASN A 264 56.58 -1.30 12.44
CA ASN A 264 55.63 -0.99 11.37
C ASN A 264 54.56 -2.11 11.23
N LEU A 265 53.41 -1.81 10.60
CA LEU A 265 52.28 -2.74 10.49
C LEU A 265 52.67 -4.09 9.87
N LYS A 266 53.56 -4.07 8.88
CA LYS A 266 54.03 -5.26 8.17
C LYS A 266 54.94 -6.14 9.03
N GLU A 267 55.88 -5.53 9.75
CA GLU A 267 56.72 -6.20 10.74
C GLU A 267 55.89 -6.80 11.87
N PHE A 268 54.83 -6.11 12.28
CA PHE A 268 53.89 -6.63 13.28
C PHE A 268 53.12 -7.85 12.76
N ALA A 269 52.54 -7.78 11.55
CA ALA A 269 51.86 -8.92 10.93
C ALA A 269 52.77 -10.14 10.76
N ASN A 270 54.03 -9.93 10.34
CA ASN A 270 55.01 -10.99 10.18
C ASN A 270 55.36 -11.70 11.50
N LYS A 271 55.30 -11.00 12.64
CA LYS A 271 55.54 -11.58 13.97
C LYS A 271 54.40 -12.49 14.45
N LEU A 272 53.19 -12.33 13.89
CA LEU A 272 51.99 -13.08 14.30
C LEU A 272 51.87 -14.47 13.66
N HIS A 273 52.79 -14.87 12.77
CA HIS A 273 52.80 -16.19 12.12
C HIS A 273 53.23 -17.37 13.04
N GLN A 274 53.20 -17.23 14.37
CA GLN A 274 53.54 -18.33 15.29
C GLN A 274 52.27 -19.03 15.82
N LEU A 275 52.16 -20.31 15.47
CA LEU A 275 51.09 -21.27 15.78
C LEU A 275 50.85 -21.50 17.28
N GLU A 276 49.58 -21.68 17.67
CA GLU A 276 49.17 -22.63 18.72
C GLU A 276 48.07 -23.58 18.21
N ILE A 277 48.11 -24.83 18.65
CA ILE A 277 47.44 -26.02 18.08
C ILE A 277 46.23 -26.42 18.95
N GLY A 278 45.16 -26.96 18.33
CA GLY A 278 43.99 -27.53 19.01
C GLY A 278 44.28 -28.73 19.93
N THR A 279 43.38 -28.98 20.89
CA THR A 279 43.63 -29.93 21.99
C THR A 279 43.53 -31.40 21.60
N LYS A 280 44.39 -32.22 22.24
CA LYS A 280 44.53 -33.68 22.09
C LYS A 280 43.28 -34.51 22.37
N ASP A 281 42.21 -33.92 22.91
CA ASP A 281 41.02 -34.66 23.36
C ASP A 281 39.90 -34.74 22.33
N GLY A 282 40.07 -34.13 21.14
CA GLY A 282 39.16 -34.30 20.01
C GLY A 282 37.74 -33.75 20.22
N LYS A 283 37.53 -32.91 21.24
CA LYS A 283 36.19 -32.43 21.63
C LYS A 283 35.69 -31.20 20.87
N ARG A 284 36.46 -30.68 19.91
CA ARG A 284 36.04 -29.55 19.06
C ARG A 284 36.35 -29.85 17.59
N PRO A 285 35.34 -30.19 16.75
CA PRO A 285 35.51 -30.15 15.31
C PRO A 285 35.03 -28.78 14.78
N GLY A 286 35.88 -28.07 14.06
CA GLY A 286 35.48 -26.98 13.17
C GLY A 286 35.60 -27.46 11.72
N ARG A 287 34.58 -27.24 10.89
CA ARG A 287 34.69 -27.47 9.44
C ARG A 287 34.30 -26.21 8.70
N PHE A 288 35.34 -25.56 8.21
CA PHE A 288 35.35 -24.45 7.27
C PHE A 288 36.30 -24.86 6.15
N TYR A 289 35.94 -24.64 4.88
CA TYR A 289 36.79 -25.02 3.75
C TYR A 289 37.94 -24.03 3.61
N VAL A 290 39.04 -24.30 4.29
CA VAL A 290 40.29 -23.55 4.18
C VAL A 290 41.15 -24.17 3.08
N ASN A 291 41.77 -23.34 2.23
CA ASN A 291 42.79 -23.81 1.30
C ASN A 291 44.01 -24.36 2.08
N THR A 292 44.13 -25.69 2.15
CA THR A 292 45.18 -26.37 2.92
C THR A 292 46.52 -26.45 2.20
N HIS A 293 46.65 -25.89 0.98
CA HIS A 293 47.85 -26.02 0.16
C HIS A 293 49.09 -25.36 0.78
N ASN A 294 48.93 -24.52 1.82
CA ASN A 294 50.05 -24.00 2.61
C ASN A 294 49.62 -23.54 4.02
N TYR A 295 49.10 -24.45 4.86
CA TYR A 295 48.51 -24.05 6.16
C TYR A 295 49.44 -23.28 7.11
N LYS A 296 50.77 -23.42 6.94
CA LYS A 296 51.77 -22.70 7.76
C LYS A 296 51.89 -21.22 7.41
N SER A 297 51.44 -20.80 6.22
CA SER A 297 51.48 -19.40 5.78
C SER A 297 50.19 -18.64 6.08
N GLN A 298 49.15 -19.30 6.60
CA GLN A 298 47.87 -18.63 6.85
C GLN A 298 47.82 -18.00 8.24
N PRO A 299 47.46 -16.71 8.33
CA PRO A 299 47.36 -16.02 9.61
C PRO A 299 46.12 -16.46 10.41
N ILE A 300 46.35 -17.04 11.59
CA ILE A 300 45.26 -17.46 12.50
C ILE A 300 44.43 -16.24 12.95
N TYR A 301 45.05 -15.07 13.03
CA TYR A 301 44.40 -13.84 13.48
C TYR A 301 43.31 -13.32 12.53
N GLU A 302 43.29 -13.74 11.26
CA GLU A 302 42.23 -13.40 10.28
C GLU A 302 41.07 -14.42 10.27
N SER A 303 41.20 -15.54 10.97
CA SER A 303 40.29 -16.68 10.87
C SER A 303 38.86 -16.37 11.28
N ILE A 304 38.65 -15.49 12.27
CA ILE A 304 37.30 -15.09 12.71
C ILE A 304 36.62 -14.28 11.61
N SER A 305 37.31 -13.27 11.06
CA SER A 305 36.79 -12.45 9.95
C SER A 305 36.43 -13.32 8.76
N LEU A 306 37.35 -14.21 8.35
CA LEU A 306 37.12 -15.12 7.24
C LEU A 306 35.95 -16.09 7.49
N SER A 307 35.77 -16.56 8.74
CA SER A 307 34.66 -17.43 9.12
C SER A 307 33.31 -16.70 9.07
N LEU A 308 33.28 -15.42 9.47
CA LEU A 308 32.09 -14.57 9.37
C LEU A 308 31.74 -14.26 7.92
N HIS A 309 32.75 -14.04 7.07
CA HIS A 309 32.60 -13.74 5.65
C HIS A 309 32.00 -14.91 4.85
N GLU A 310 32.59 -16.10 4.99
CA GLU A 310 32.22 -17.26 4.17
C GLU A 310 31.11 -18.10 4.81
N GLY A 311 31.09 -18.15 6.15
CA GLY A 311 30.15 -18.93 6.93
C GLY A 311 28.92 -18.12 7.33
N ASN A 312 28.63 -18.14 8.63
CA ASN A 312 27.52 -17.40 9.21
C ASN A 312 28.08 -16.19 9.98
N PRO A 313 27.55 -14.97 9.77
CA PRO A 313 26.34 -14.64 8.99
C PRO A 313 26.56 -14.25 7.52
N GLY A 314 27.75 -14.46 6.95
CA GLY A 314 28.10 -14.07 5.57
C GLY A 314 27.48 -14.93 4.46
N HIS A 315 28.29 -15.35 3.47
CA HIS A 315 27.80 -15.98 2.23
C HIS A 315 26.89 -17.20 2.46
N HIS A 316 27.24 -18.07 3.42
CA HIS A 316 26.47 -19.28 3.67
C HIS A 316 25.05 -18.97 4.17
N LEU A 317 24.92 -18.07 5.15
CA LEU A 317 23.61 -17.64 5.64
C LEU A 317 22.82 -16.94 4.53
N GLN A 318 23.46 -16.00 3.82
CA GLN A 318 22.82 -15.22 2.77
C GLN A 318 22.23 -16.12 1.66
N SER A 319 23.02 -17.07 1.18
CA SER A 319 22.61 -18.01 0.13
C SER A 319 21.54 -18.98 0.61
N SER A 320 21.72 -19.56 1.81
CA SER A 320 20.77 -20.54 2.34
C SER A 320 19.42 -19.87 2.63
N TYR A 321 19.43 -18.66 3.18
CA TYR A 321 18.21 -17.92 3.48
C TYR A 321 17.38 -17.68 2.23
N LEU A 322 18.00 -17.31 1.10
CA LEU A 322 17.30 -17.09 -0.18
C LEU A 322 16.82 -18.38 -0.85
N LEU A 323 17.60 -19.47 -0.76
CA LEU A 323 17.20 -20.77 -1.29
C LEU A 323 16.04 -21.41 -0.51
N GLU A 324 15.88 -21.07 0.76
CA GLU A 324 14.81 -21.57 1.62
C GLU A 324 13.48 -20.81 1.47
N GLN A 325 13.45 -19.71 0.72
CA GLN A 325 12.21 -18.94 0.47
C GLN A 325 11.32 -19.65 -0.57
N PRO A 326 10.12 -20.15 -0.20
CA PRO A 326 9.32 -21.00 -1.08
C PRO A 326 8.71 -20.25 -2.27
N ASP A 327 8.42 -18.95 -2.09
CA ASP A 327 7.71 -18.13 -3.08
C ASP A 327 8.67 -17.30 -3.95
N LEU A 328 9.99 -17.40 -3.73
CA LEU A 328 10.98 -16.60 -4.45
C LEU A 328 11.30 -17.25 -5.80
N PRO A 329 11.17 -16.53 -6.93
CA PRO A 329 11.54 -17.09 -8.23
C PRO A 329 13.01 -17.49 -8.31
N GLN A 330 13.29 -18.54 -9.09
CA GLN A 330 14.64 -19.12 -9.19
C GLN A 330 15.73 -18.11 -9.57
N PHE A 331 15.42 -17.11 -10.41
CA PHE A 331 16.39 -16.09 -10.81
C PHE A 331 16.76 -15.11 -9.68
N ARG A 332 15.94 -15.02 -8.61
CA ARG A 332 16.23 -14.25 -7.40
C ARG A 332 16.88 -15.08 -6.30
N SER A 333 16.55 -16.38 -6.21
CA SER A 333 17.15 -17.27 -5.19
C SER A 333 18.53 -17.79 -5.59
N ALA A 334 18.84 -17.84 -6.89
CA ALA A 334 20.17 -18.17 -7.40
C ALA A 334 21.08 -16.93 -7.35
N MET A 335 21.86 -16.80 -6.28
CA MET A 335 22.69 -15.61 -6.01
C MET A 335 23.90 -15.41 -6.96
N GLU A 336 24.24 -16.38 -7.83
CA GLU A 336 25.47 -16.27 -8.62
C GLU A 336 25.40 -16.98 -9.99
N ASP A 337 25.56 -16.22 -11.07
CA ASP A 337 25.99 -16.72 -12.39
C ASP A 337 27.46 -16.32 -12.57
N ARG A 338 28.40 -17.22 -12.24
CA ARG A 338 29.86 -16.96 -12.13
C ARG A 338 30.60 -16.71 -13.46
N ILE A 339 30.05 -15.89 -14.36
CA ILE A 339 30.67 -15.57 -15.65
C ILE A 339 30.94 -14.06 -15.73
N TYR A 340 32.12 -13.65 -15.27
CA TYR A 340 32.53 -12.25 -15.18
C TYR A 340 33.08 -11.70 -16.51
N THR A 341 33.61 -12.57 -17.38
CA THR A 341 34.17 -12.23 -18.70
C THR A 341 33.20 -11.50 -19.62
N GLN A 342 31.90 -11.75 -19.46
CA GLN A 342 30.87 -11.16 -20.32
C GLN A 342 30.25 -9.89 -19.72
N ALA A 343 30.67 -9.45 -18.53
CA ALA A 343 30.17 -8.22 -17.93
C ALA A 343 30.51 -7.00 -18.82
N PRO A 344 29.63 -5.98 -18.90
CA PRO A 344 28.29 -5.89 -18.33
C PRO A 344 27.20 -6.50 -19.24
N SER A 345 27.54 -7.17 -20.35
CA SER A 345 26.60 -7.80 -21.31
C SER A 345 25.96 -9.09 -20.80
N ARG A 346 25.69 -9.19 -19.49
CA ARG A 346 25.16 -10.38 -18.82
C ARG A 346 24.18 -9.97 -17.71
N PHE A 347 23.38 -10.92 -17.21
CA PHE A 347 22.56 -10.66 -16.03
C PHE A 347 23.48 -10.29 -14.86
N PRO A 348 23.17 -9.21 -14.11
CA PRO A 348 24.06 -8.73 -13.07
C PRO A 348 24.22 -9.74 -11.94
N ILE A 349 25.45 -9.88 -11.46
CA ILE A 349 25.84 -10.78 -10.36
C ILE A 349 25.72 -10.05 -9.00
N ASP A 350 25.03 -8.88 -8.98
CA ASP A 350 24.86 -7.99 -7.83
C ASP A 350 26.05 -8.01 -6.86
N THR A 351 27.28 -7.85 -7.42
CA THR A 351 28.53 -8.12 -6.70
C THR A 351 28.62 -7.33 -5.40
N ALA A 352 28.21 -6.06 -5.41
CA ALA A 352 28.19 -5.24 -4.20
C ALA A 352 27.15 -5.67 -3.17
N TYR A 353 26.04 -6.30 -3.57
CA TYR A 353 25.08 -6.88 -2.63
C TYR A 353 25.65 -8.13 -1.95
N VAL A 354 26.21 -9.06 -2.73
CA VAL A 354 26.74 -10.34 -2.23
C VAL A 354 28.01 -10.12 -1.41
N GLU A 355 29.02 -9.49 -2.01
CA GLU A 355 30.32 -9.30 -1.39
C GLU A 355 30.30 -8.21 -0.32
N GLY A 356 29.43 -7.20 -0.50
CA GLY A 356 29.23 -6.16 0.50
C GLY A 356 28.55 -6.69 1.76
N TRP A 357 27.61 -7.63 1.64
CA TRP A 357 26.99 -8.29 2.79
C TRP A 357 28.03 -9.09 3.58
N ALA A 358 28.80 -9.95 2.92
CA ALA A 358 29.82 -10.76 3.58
C ALA A 358 30.87 -9.88 4.32
N LEU A 359 31.33 -8.81 3.68
CA LEU A 359 32.25 -7.85 4.31
C LEU A 359 31.58 -7.04 5.43
N TYR A 360 30.27 -6.80 5.37
CA TYR A 360 29.52 -6.18 6.47
C TYR A 360 29.38 -7.14 7.66
N CYS A 361 29.19 -8.44 7.41
CA CYS A 361 29.17 -9.48 8.44
C CYS A 361 30.48 -9.62 9.20
N GLU A 362 31.63 -9.32 8.57
CA GLU A 362 32.90 -9.22 9.29
C GLU A 362 32.87 -8.14 10.38
N GLU A 363 32.23 -6.99 10.12
CA GLU A 363 32.05 -5.91 11.11
C GLU A 363 31.04 -6.30 12.21
N LEU A 364 30.02 -7.10 11.89
CA LEU A 364 29.06 -7.64 12.88
C LEU A 364 29.75 -8.49 13.97
N GLY A 365 30.96 -8.99 13.71
CA GLY A 365 31.76 -9.65 14.75
C GLY A 365 31.97 -8.79 16.00
N PHE A 366 32.02 -7.45 15.87
CA PHE A 366 32.05 -6.56 17.03
C PHE A 366 30.71 -6.48 17.76
N ASP A 367 29.59 -6.45 17.03
CA ASP A 367 28.24 -6.43 17.61
C ASP A 367 27.93 -7.74 18.35
N LEU A 368 28.55 -8.85 17.91
CA LEU A 368 28.40 -10.18 18.48
C LEU A 368 29.46 -10.52 19.55
N ASP A 369 30.36 -9.60 19.86
CA ASP A 369 31.47 -9.78 20.82
C ASP A 369 32.34 -11.01 20.48
N LEU A 370 32.72 -11.15 19.20
CA LEU A 370 33.52 -12.27 18.69
C LEU A 370 35.01 -11.97 18.56
N TYR A 371 35.42 -10.70 18.73
CA TYR A 371 36.81 -10.29 18.64
C TYR A 371 37.36 -10.00 20.05
N ASP A 372 37.74 -11.05 20.76
CA ASP A 372 38.09 -11.03 22.19
C ASP A 372 39.44 -10.38 22.46
N ASN A 373 40.36 -10.40 21.49
CA ASN A 373 41.73 -9.93 21.69
C ASN A 373 42.23 -8.95 20.61
N PRO A 374 43.29 -8.18 20.91
CA PRO A 374 43.86 -7.21 19.97
C PRO A 374 44.28 -7.82 18.62
N TYR A 375 44.73 -9.08 18.58
CA TYR A 375 45.20 -9.71 17.35
C TYR A 375 44.05 -10.07 16.42
N GLU A 376 42.93 -10.55 16.95
CA GLU A 376 41.71 -10.81 16.17
C GLU A 376 41.11 -9.53 15.60
N ARG A 377 41.07 -8.46 16.40
CA ARG A 377 40.66 -7.12 15.92
C ARG A 377 41.62 -6.59 14.85
N TYR A 378 42.92 -6.86 14.98
CA TYR A 378 43.90 -6.56 13.94
C TYR A 378 43.64 -7.35 12.66
N GLY A 379 43.29 -8.64 12.76
CA GLY A 379 42.96 -9.47 11.61
C GLY A 379 41.74 -9.00 10.84
N HIS A 380 40.69 -8.60 11.55
CA HIS A 380 39.54 -7.94 10.91
C HIS A 380 39.97 -6.69 10.12
N LEU A 381 40.77 -5.81 10.72
CA LEU A 381 41.23 -4.61 10.04
C LEU A 381 42.21 -4.91 8.90
N SER A 382 43.03 -5.95 9.00
CA SER A 382 43.92 -6.44 7.93
C SER A 382 43.10 -6.81 6.69
N GLU A 383 42.06 -7.63 6.88
CA GLU A 383 41.16 -8.03 5.80
C GLU A 383 40.40 -6.82 5.23
N ALA A 384 39.92 -5.91 6.08
CA ALA A 384 39.25 -4.69 5.66
C ALA A 384 40.18 -3.75 4.85
N ALA A 385 41.45 -3.62 5.25
CA ALA A 385 42.46 -2.84 4.52
C ALA A 385 42.70 -3.42 3.13
N PHE A 386 42.75 -4.75 3.02
CA PHE A 386 42.89 -5.44 1.74
C PHE A 386 41.73 -5.09 0.78
N ARG A 387 40.48 -5.10 1.26
CA ARG A 387 39.29 -4.73 0.45
C ARG A 387 39.21 -3.24 0.16
N ALA A 388 39.74 -2.37 1.03
CA ALA A 388 39.86 -0.95 0.75
C ALA A 388 40.91 -0.67 -0.34
N CYS A 389 42.05 -1.37 -0.32
CA CYS A 389 43.09 -1.28 -1.34
C CYS A 389 42.57 -1.69 -2.72
N ARG A 390 41.65 -2.68 -2.80
CA ARG A 390 40.99 -3.07 -4.07
C ARG A 390 40.36 -1.88 -4.80
N LEU A 391 39.72 -0.95 -4.08
CA LEU A 391 39.14 0.26 -4.69
C LEU A 391 40.20 1.10 -5.39
N VAL A 392 41.36 1.26 -4.74
CA VAL A 392 42.46 2.10 -5.21
C VAL A 392 43.18 1.47 -6.39
N VAL A 393 43.53 0.19 -6.31
CA VAL A 393 44.35 -0.46 -7.35
C VAL A 393 43.55 -0.79 -8.60
N ASP A 394 42.27 -1.17 -8.48
CA ASP A 394 41.41 -1.45 -9.64
C ASP A 394 41.21 -0.17 -10.47
N THR A 395 40.77 0.91 -9.81
CA THR A 395 40.59 2.23 -10.45
C THR A 395 41.92 2.85 -10.89
N GLY A 396 43.00 2.60 -10.14
CA GLY A 396 44.35 3.00 -10.48
C GLY A 396 44.78 2.43 -11.83
N MET A 397 44.68 1.11 -12.00
CA MET A 397 45.08 0.42 -13.23
C MET A 397 44.15 0.74 -14.40
N HIS A 398 42.83 0.79 -14.16
CA HIS A 398 41.87 0.89 -15.24
C HIS A 398 41.53 2.32 -15.64
N ALA A 399 41.55 3.29 -14.74
CA ALA A 399 41.20 4.68 -15.05
C ALA A 399 42.35 5.68 -14.92
N LEU A 400 43.30 5.45 -14.01
CA LEU A 400 44.37 6.43 -13.69
C LEU A 400 45.74 6.08 -14.30
N GLY A 401 45.81 5.00 -15.09
CA GLY A 401 47.01 4.63 -15.84
C GLY A 401 48.15 4.04 -14.99
N TRP A 402 47.83 3.44 -13.84
CA TRP A 402 48.84 2.73 -13.05
C TRP A 402 49.34 1.48 -13.79
N SER A 403 50.64 1.19 -13.67
CA SER A 403 51.19 -0.09 -14.09
C SER A 403 50.88 -1.19 -13.09
N GLN A 404 51.15 -2.44 -13.48
CA GLN A 404 51.02 -3.60 -12.59
C GLN A 404 51.91 -3.44 -11.35
N GLU A 405 53.14 -2.95 -11.51
CA GLU A 405 54.11 -2.73 -10.44
C GLU A 405 53.63 -1.67 -9.45
N ASN A 406 53.04 -0.57 -9.94
CA ASN A 406 52.48 0.46 -9.06
C ASN A 406 51.35 -0.12 -8.19
N ALA A 407 50.48 -0.96 -8.78
CA ALA A 407 49.38 -1.61 -8.07
C ALA A 407 49.90 -2.63 -7.03
N ILE A 408 50.89 -3.45 -7.40
CA ILE A 408 51.54 -4.41 -6.49
C ILE A 408 52.19 -3.66 -5.33
N GLN A 409 52.96 -2.61 -5.62
CA GLN A 409 53.65 -1.81 -4.62
C GLN A 409 52.67 -1.16 -3.65
N TYR A 410 51.57 -0.60 -4.17
CA TYR A 410 50.53 -0.01 -3.34
C TYR A 410 49.91 -1.04 -2.38
N MET A 411 49.46 -2.20 -2.87
CA MET A 411 48.94 -3.25 -1.98
C MET A 411 50.01 -3.77 -1.00
N HIS A 412 51.27 -3.86 -1.43
CA HIS A 412 52.36 -4.31 -0.59
C HIS A 412 52.61 -3.37 0.60
N ASP A 413 52.46 -2.06 0.40
CA ASP A 413 52.73 -1.05 1.40
C ASP A 413 51.56 -0.85 2.38
N HIS A 414 50.34 -1.14 1.94
CA HIS A 414 49.11 -0.88 2.68
C HIS A 414 48.39 -2.13 3.22
N THR A 415 48.93 -3.34 2.97
CA THR A 415 48.31 -4.60 3.44
C THR A 415 49.33 -5.55 4.08
N ALA A 416 48.84 -6.50 4.88
CA ALA A 416 49.63 -7.59 5.45
C ALA A 416 49.80 -8.80 4.50
N ALA A 417 49.22 -8.75 3.30
CA ALA A 417 49.24 -9.86 2.36
C ALA A 417 50.65 -10.18 1.86
N SER A 418 50.90 -11.47 1.59
CA SER A 418 52.16 -11.91 0.96
C SER A 418 52.25 -11.38 -0.47
N LEU A 419 53.48 -11.18 -0.96
CA LEU A 419 53.72 -10.72 -2.33
C LEU A 419 53.08 -11.66 -3.37
N GLU A 420 53.17 -12.97 -3.15
CA GLU A 420 52.54 -13.98 -4.02
C GLU A 420 51.01 -13.81 -4.09
N ASN A 421 50.36 -13.55 -2.95
CA ASN A 421 48.92 -13.30 -2.92
C ASN A 421 48.55 -12.00 -3.65
N ILE A 422 49.33 -10.93 -3.41
CA ILE A 422 49.14 -9.64 -4.07
C ILE A 422 49.28 -9.77 -5.59
N GLU A 423 50.33 -10.44 -6.08
CA GLU A 423 50.56 -10.64 -7.51
C GLU A 423 49.41 -11.42 -8.16
N SER A 424 48.93 -12.48 -7.50
CA SER A 424 47.78 -13.26 -7.94
C SER A 424 46.49 -12.41 -8.02
N GLU A 425 46.28 -11.55 -7.04
CA GLU A 425 45.09 -10.70 -6.96
C GLU A 425 45.14 -9.53 -7.95
N ILE A 426 46.29 -8.89 -8.15
CA ILE A 426 46.46 -7.88 -9.20
C ILE A 426 46.25 -8.50 -10.59
N LYS A 427 46.75 -9.72 -10.83
CA LYS A 427 46.48 -10.48 -12.06
C LYS A 427 44.98 -10.69 -12.29
N ARG A 428 44.24 -10.96 -11.20
CA ARG A 428 42.77 -11.08 -11.23
C ARG A 428 42.11 -9.75 -11.58
N TYR A 429 42.49 -8.65 -10.94
CA TYR A 429 41.85 -7.34 -11.18
C TYR A 429 42.08 -6.85 -12.62
N ILE A 430 43.27 -7.11 -13.18
CA ILE A 430 43.55 -6.85 -14.62
C ILE A 430 42.58 -7.61 -15.54
N THR A 431 42.12 -8.78 -15.11
CA THR A 431 41.29 -9.70 -15.90
C THR A 431 39.80 -9.47 -15.68
N TRP A 432 39.39 -9.12 -14.45
CA TRP A 432 38.02 -8.81 -14.06
C TRP A 432 37.91 -7.35 -13.58
N PRO A 433 38.02 -6.37 -14.50
CA PRO A 433 37.99 -4.96 -14.16
C PRO A 433 36.69 -4.57 -13.44
N GLY A 434 36.81 -3.88 -12.31
CA GLY A 434 35.69 -3.33 -11.56
C GLY A 434 35.09 -4.29 -10.53
N GLN A 435 35.23 -5.61 -10.69
CA GLN A 435 34.66 -6.62 -9.78
C GLN A 435 35.14 -6.42 -8.34
N ALA A 436 36.43 -6.14 -8.17
CA ALA A 436 37.06 -5.94 -6.88
C ALA A 436 36.51 -4.72 -6.12
N THR A 437 35.87 -3.78 -6.83
CA THR A 437 35.29 -2.56 -6.23
C THR A 437 33.96 -2.81 -5.51
N GLY A 438 33.24 -3.87 -5.89
CA GLY A 438 31.92 -4.21 -5.33
C GLY A 438 31.96 -4.47 -3.83
N TYR A 439 33.00 -5.15 -3.33
CA TYR A 439 33.17 -5.53 -1.92
C TYR A 439 33.01 -4.33 -0.97
N LYS A 440 33.93 -3.37 -1.05
CA LYS A 440 33.99 -2.25 -0.09
C LYS A 440 32.86 -1.25 -0.34
N ILE A 441 32.51 -0.96 -1.60
CA ILE A 441 31.38 -0.06 -1.90
C ILE A 441 30.06 -0.64 -1.37
N GLY A 442 29.84 -1.94 -1.55
CA GLY A 442 28.66 -2.63 -1.02
C GLY A 442 28.57 -2.58 0.49
N GLN A 443 29.66 -2.91 1.18
CA GLN A 443 29.74 -2.83 2.64
C GLN A 443 29.42 -1.41 3.15
N LEU A 444 30.06 -0.39 2.56
CA LEU A 444 29.85 1.01 2.93
C LEU A 444 28.39 1.44 2.73
N LYS A 445 27.75 0.97 1.67
CA LYS A 445 26.35 1.27 1.38
C LYS A 445 25.42 0.60 2.39
N ILE A 446 25.61 -0.69 2.69
CA ILE A 446 24.81 -1.40 3.70
C ILE A 446 24.97 -0.74 5.08
N ARG A 447 26.20 -0.38 5.46
CA ARG A 447 26.47 0.35 6.71
C ARG A 447 25.77 1.70 6.75
N ALA A 448 25.84 2.49 5.68
CA ALA A 448 25.12 3.76 5.59
C ALA A 448 23.60 3.57 5.70
N LEU A 449 23.03 2.53 5.09
CA LEU A 449 21.61 2.21 5.20
C LEU A 449 21.21 1.85 6.65
N ARG A 450 22.07 1.10 7.36
CA ARG A 450 21.91 0.81 8.79
C ARG A 450 21.96 2.08 9.63
N GLU A 451 22.98 2.91 9.47
CA GLU A 451 23.13 4.17 10.22
C GLU A 451 21.91 5.08 10.05
N ILE A 452 21.36 5.17 8.84
CA ILE A 452 20.13 5.95 8.59
C ILE A 452 18.93 5.31 9.30
N ALA A 453 18.81 3.97 9.28
CA ALA A 453 17.71 3.27 9.96
C ALA A 453 17.80 3.39 11.49
N GLU A 454 19.00 3.26 12.07
CA GLU A 454 19.28 3.48 13.49
C GLU A 454 18.94 4.91 13.90
N ALA A 455 19.36 5.91 13.12
CA ALA A 455 19.07 7.31 13.39
C ALA A 455 17.56 7.62 13.32
N ALA A 456 16.84 6.99 12.38
CA ALA A 456 15.41 7.17 12.21
C ALA A 456 14.58 6.49 13.30
N LEU A 457 14.90 5.24 13.66
CA LEU A 457 14.08 4.42 14.57
C LEU A 457 14.53 4.50 16.03
N LYS A 458 15.79 4.88 16.31
CA LYS A 458 16.37 5.00 17.66
C LYS A 458 16.12 3.74 18.50
N GLU A 459 15.42 3.86 19.63
CA GLU A 459 15.10 2.74 20.54
C GLU A 459 14.21 1.66 19.90
N LYS A 460 13.54 1.96 18.78
CA LYS A 460 12.72 1.00 18.03
C LYS A 460 13.50 0.28 16.93
N PHE A 461 14.76 0.64 16.71
CA PHE A 461 15.60 -0.06 15.75
C PHE A 461 15.81 -1.50 16.22
N ASP A 462 15.37 -2.46 15.42
CA ASP A 462 15.74 -3.86 15.57
C ASP A 462 16.67 -4.23 14.42
N ILE A 463 17.89 -4.64 14.77
CA ILE A 463 18.89 -5.05 13.79
C ILE A 463 18.43 -6.26 12.97
N ARG A 464 17.59 -7.13 13.54
CA ARG A 464 17.06 -8.32 12.87
C ARG A 464 16.09 -7.95 11.76
N ASP A 465 15.16 -7.02 12.03
CA ASP A 465 14.25 -6.48 11.02
C ASP A 465 15.04 -5.84 9.87
N PHE A 466 16.11 -5.09 10.20
CA PHE A 466 16.98 -4.51 9.18
C PHE A 466 17.70 -5.57 8.33
N HIS A 467 18.28 -6.59 8.96
CA HIS A 467 18.96 -7.68 8.25
C HIS A 467 18.01 -8.49 7.37
N GLU A 468 16.78 -8.73 7.83
CA GLU A 468 15.75 -9.43 7.04
C GLU A 468 15.43 -8.67 5.74
N ILE A 469 15.30 -7.34 5.80
CA ILE A 469 15.09 -6.52 4.59
C ILE A 469 16.26 -6.66 3.64
N VAL A 470 17.49 -6.49 4.14
CA VAL A 470 18.69 -6.60 3.30
C VAL A 470 18.74 -7.97 2.63
N LEU A 471 18.53 -9.05 3.39
CA LEU A 471 18.54 -10.42 2.87
C LEU A 471 17.43 -10.68 1.83
N MET A 472 16.21 -10.19 2.06
CA MET A 472 15.06 -10.41 1.18
C MET A 472 15.09 -9.58 -0.12
N SER A 473 15.85 -8.49 -0.15
CA SER A 473 15.99 -7.68 -1.36
C SER A 473 16.56 -8.48 -2.53
N ALA A 474 17.62 -9.26 -2.30
CA ALA A 474 18.23 -10.14 -3.32
C ALA A 474 18.41 -9.46 -4.69
N GLY A 475 19.01 -8.27 -4.68
CA GLY A 475 19.08 -7.41 -5.85
C GLY A 475 20.02 -6.21 -5.65
N PRO A 476 20.11 -5.30 -6.64
CA PRO A 476 21.00 -4.15 -6.58
C PRO A 476 20.66 -3.21 -5.42
N LEU A 477 21.69 -2.52 -4.90
CA LEU A 477 21.64 -1.78 -3.63
C LEU A 477 20.64 -0.60 -3.61
N ASP A 478 20.23 -0.10 -4.77
CA ASP A 478 19.19 0.92 -4.92
C ASP A 478 17.78 0.36 -4.61
N ILE A 479 17.56 -0.93 -4.89
CA ILE A 479 16.34 -1.64 -4.51
C ILE A 479 16.33 -1.89 -3.00
N VAL A 480 17.47 -2.31 -2.42
CA VAL A 480 17.63 -2.44 -0.95
C VAL A 480 17.30 -1.12 -0.25
N GLU A 481 17.77 0.00 -0.79
CA GLU A 481 17.47 1.33 -0.26
C GLU A 481 15.97 1.67 -0.35
N ALA A 482 15.31 1.30 -1.45
CA ALA A 482 13.88 1.54 -1.66
C ALA A 482 13.01 0.71 -0.72
N GLU A 483 13.30 -0.58 -0.53
CA GLU A 483 12.58 -1.45 0.41
C GLU A 483 12.73 -0.98 1.86
N ARG A 484 13.95 -0.55 2.23
CA ARG A 484 14.20 0.07 3.54
C ARG A 484 13.37 1.34 3.76
N ARG A 485 13.13 2.16 2.72
CA ARG A 485 12.22 3.32 2.83
C ARG A 485 10.79 2.88 3.14
N CYS A 486 10.25 1.92 2.38
CA CYS A 486 8.91 1.38 2.64
C CYS A 486 8.78 0.81 4.06
N PHE A 487 9.81 0.12 4.55
CA PHE A 487 9.84 -0.39 5.93
C PHE A 487 9.82 0.74 6.97
N LEU A 488 10.65 1.78 6.80
CA LEU A 488 10.63 2.93 7.70
C LEU A 488 9.27 3.64 7.69
N ASP A 489 8.69 3.85 6.51
CA ASP A 489 7.38 4.47 6.36
C ASP A 489 6.28 3.65 7.06
N SER A 490 6.41 2.31 7.08
CA SER A 490 5.49 1.42 7.82
C SER A 490 5.64 1.47 9.36
N LYS A 491 6.79 1.92 9.87
CA LYS A 491 7.12 1.93 11.32
C LYS A 491 7.04 3.34 11.92
N ILE A 492 7.11 4.40 11.12
CA ILE A 492 6.99 5.79 11.57
C ILE A 492 5.52 6.16 11.72
N ARG A 493 5.03 6.16 12.97
CA ARG A 493 3.72 6.75 13.33
C ARG A 493 3.89 8.25 13.58
N ILE A 494 2.81 9.03 13.40
CA ILE A 494 2.72 10.49 13.66
C ILE A 494 3.27 10.91 15.04
N LYS A 495 3.35 9.97 15.99
CA LYS A 495 3.92 10.15 17.34
C LYS A 495 5.33 10.76 17.38
N GLU A 496 6.10 10.69 16.29
CA GLU A 496 7.52 11.07 16.26
C GLU A 496 7.85 12.23 15.31
N VAL A 497 6.85 12.79 14.63
CA VAL A 497 7.01 13.92 13.71
C VAL A 497 6.89 15.24 14.49
N ASP A 498 7.93 16.08 14.42
CA ASP A 498 7.89 17.41 15.01
C ASP A 498 7.04 18.33 14.13
N LEU A 499 5.77 18.47 14.51
CA LEU A 499 4.77 19.30 13.83
C LEU A 499 5.21 20.77 13.66
N SER A 500 6.20 21.26 14.41
CA SER A 500 6.75 22.62 14.24
C SER A 500 7.63 22.76 12.99
N LYS A 501 8.14 21.66 12.45
CA LYS A 501 9.06 21.63 11.31
C LYS A 501 8.37 21.52 9.96
N ILE A 502 7.05 21.27 9.93
CA ILE A 502 6.26 21.21 8.70
C ILE A 502 5.78 22.62 8.36
N PRO A 503 6.31 23.27 7.31
CA PRO A 503 5.87 24.61 6.92
C PRO A 503 4.43 24.60 6.39
N PRO A 504 3.69 25.72 6.49
CA PRO A 504 2.32 25.81 5.97
C PRO A 504 2.16 25.38 4.50
N ASP A 505 3.17 25.63 3.68
CA ASP A 505 3.20 25.26 2.26
C ASP A 505 3.15 23.74 2.01
N TYR A 506 3.40 22.93 3.04
CA TYR A 506 3.39 21.46 3.01
C TYR A 506 2.17 20.86 3.74
N ILE A 507 1.22 21.71 4.16
CA ILE A 507 -0.03 21.29 4.76
C ILE A 507 -1.14 21.31 3.71
N ARG A 508 -1.94 20.24 3.62
CA ARG A 508 -3.07 20.13 2.68
C ARG A 508 -4.33 19.69 3.41
N ASN A 509 -5.35 20.55 3.43
CA ASN A 509 -6.67 20.19 3.95
C ASN A 509 -7.57 19.84 2.76
N ILE A 510 -7.99 18.59 2.68
CA ILE A 510 -8.76 18.04 1.57
C ILE A 510 -10.04 17.38 2.08
N SER A 511 -11.13 17.51 1.34
CA SER A 511 -12.38 16.80 1.64
C SER A 511 -12.70 15.76 0.56
N ILE A 512 -13.22 14.60 0.93
CA ILE A 512 -13.75 13.61 -0.02
C ILE A 512 -15.22 13.91 -0.28
N ILE A 513 -15.59 14.13 -1.54
CA ILE A 513 -16.99 14.37 -1.95
C ILE A 513 -17.37 13.40 -3.06
N ALA A 514 -18.47 12.70 -2.83
CA ALA A 514 -19.14 11.85 -3.81
C ALA A 514 -20.59 11.62 -3.37
N HIS A 515 -21.45 11.22 -4.31
CA HIS A 515 -22.84 10.87 -4.01
C HIS A 515 -22.93 9.66 -3.06
N VAL A 516 -24.09 9.44 -2.43
CA VAL A 516 -24.37 8.26 -1.57
C VAL A 516 -23.92 6.98 -2.29
N ASP A 517 -23.27 6.06 -1.57
CA ASP A 517 -22.75 4.77 -2.03
C ASP A 517 -21.63 4.77 -3.09
N HIS A 518 -21.01 5.92 -3.38
CA HIS A 518 -19.88 6.01 -4.32
C HIS A 518 -18.50 5.74 -3.68
N GLY A 519 -18.48 5.00 -2.57
CA GLY A 519 -17.22 4.54 -1.95
C GLY A 519 -16.37 5.60 -1.24
N LYS A 520 -16.96 6.68 -0.70
CA LYS A 520 -16.23 7.74 0.05
C LYS A 520 -15.46 7.20 1.26
N SER A 521 -16.17 6.59 2.21
CA SER A 521 -15.56 6.02 3.42
C SER A 521 -14.54 4.93 3.06
N THR A 522 -14.82 4.14 2.01
CA THR A 522 -13.89 3.13 1.51
C THR A 522 -12.60 3.75 0.96
N LEU A 523 -12.69 4.86 0.22
CA LEU A 523 -11.52 5.59 -0.25
C LEU A 523 -10.73 6.18 0.93
N ALA A 524 -11.43 6.73 1.93
CA ALA A 524 -10.80 7.26 3.14
C ALA A 524 -10.02 6.18 3.88
N ASP A 525 -10.60 4.99 4.07
CA ASP A 525 -9.91 3.85 4.70
C ASP A 525 -8.69 3.41 3.90
N ARG A 526 -8.79 3.29 2.57
CA ARG A 526 -7.64 2.88 1.74
C ARG A 526 -6.50 3.89 1.80
N ILE A 527 -6.82 5.17 1.88
CA ILE A 527 -5.82 6.22 2.11
C ILE A 527 -5.16 6.02 3.49
N LEU A 528 -5.94 5.76 4.53
CA LEU A 528 -5.44 5.53 5.90
C LEU A 528 -4.60 4.24 6.03
N GLU A 529 -4.97 3.16 5.32
CA GLU A 529 -4.19 1.92 5.26
C GLU A 529 -2.86 2.13 4.53
N TYR A 530 -2.91 2.84 3.39
CA TYR A 530 -1.73 3.08 2.56
C TYR A 530 -0.63 3.83 3.31
N VAL A 531 -1.02 4.77 4.19
CA VAL A 531 -0.10 5.56 5.02
C VAL A 531 0.19 4.93 6.38
N GLY A 532 -0.27 3.69 6.62
CA GLY A 532 -0.02 2.96 7.87
C GLY A 532 -0.73 3.54 9.10
N ALA A 533 -1.75 4.38 8.91
CA ALA A 533 -2.54 4.93 10.01
C ALA A 533 -3.52 3.90 10.62
N ILE A 534 -3.94 2.90 9.83
CA ILE A 534 -4.77 1.77 10.26
C ILE A 534 -4.23 0.44 9.69
N ASP A 535 -4.41 -0.66 10.41
CA ASP A 535 -3.95 -2.00 9.99
C ASP A 535 -4.82 -2.59 8.84
N LYS A 536 -4.19 -3.35 7.93
CA LYS A 536 -4.85 -4.07 6.82
C LYS A 536 -5.64 -5.32 7.30
N SER A 537 -6.59 -5.15 8.23
CA SER A 537 -7.42 -6.25 8.75
C SER A 537 -8.81 -6.28 8.11
N VAL A 538 -9.40 -7.48 7.98
CA VAL A 538 -10.75 -7.69 7.37
C VAL A 538 -11.88 -7.02 8.19
N ASP A 539 -11.62 -6.72 9.47
CA ASP A 539 -12.59 -6.11 10.40
C ASP A 539 -12.61 -4.57 10.34
N ASN A 540 -11.61 -3.93 9.69
CA ASN A 540 -11.51 -2.47 9.58
C ASN A 540 -12.35 -1.93 8.40
N LYS A 541 -13.68 -2.08 8.46
CA LYS A 541 -14.60 -1.46 7.48
C LYS A 541 -15.08 -0.10 7.99
N GLN A 542 -14.81 0.95 7.21
CA GLN A 542 -15.32 2.31 7.38
C GLN A 542 -14.93 2.89 8.74
N VAL A 543 -13.62 3.00 9.00
CA VAL A 543 -13.07 3.34 10.32
C VAL A 543 -13.49 4.73 10.79
N LEU A 544 -13.74 5.64 9.84
CA LEU A 544 -14.22 6.99 10.12
C LEU A 544 -15.72 7.02 10.49
N ASP A 545 -16.53 6.03 10.11
CA ASP A 545 -17.94 5.95 10.45
C ASP A 545 -18.09 5.46 11.92
N LYS A 546 -18.17 6.44 12.84
CA LYS A 546 -18.14 6.21 14.30
C LYS A 546 -19.51 5.98 14.90
N LEU A 547 -20.58 6.50 14.30
CA LEU A 547 -21.93 6.34 14.86
C LEU A 547 -22.52 4.97 14.50
N ARG A 548 -23.31 4.40 15.41
CA ARG A 548 -24.00 3.12 15.14
C ARG A 548 -24.89 3.20 13.91
N VAL A 549 -25.64 4.29 13.78
CA VAL A 549 -26.51 4.56 12.62
C VAL A 549 -25.74 4.63 11.29
N GLU A 550 -24.49 5.13 11.30
CA GLU A 550 -23.63 5.19 10.10
C GLU A 550 -23.25 3.77 9.66
N ARG A 551 -22.83 2.92 10.61
CA ARG A 551 -22.44 1.53 10.35
C ARG A 551 -23.61 0.63 9.95
N GLU A 552 -24.79 0.81 10.56
CA GLU A 552 -25.98 0.01 10.25
C GLU A 552 -26.57 0.35 8.88
N ARG A 553 -26.60 1.64 8.52
CA ARG A 553 -27.17 2.11 7.27
C ARG A 553 -26.16 2.22 6.13
N GLY A 554 -24.85 2.12 6.41
CA GLY A 554 -23.78 2.27 5.43
C GLY A 554 -23.65 3.68 4.86
N ILE A 555 -24.01 4.71 5.64
CA ILE A 555 -23.99 6.11 5.23
C ILE A 555 -23.15 6.94 6.19
N THR A 556 -22.42 7.93 5.66
CA THR A 556 -21.76 8.96 6.45
C THR A 556 -22.76 10.07 6.80
N VAL A 557 -23.00 10.31 8.10
CA VAL A 557 -23.95 11.32 8.61
C VAL A 557 -23.19 12.55 9.09
N LYS A 558 -22.04 12.35 9.74
CA LYS A 558 -21.21 13.43 10.28
C LYS A 558 -19.87 13.47 9.57
N ALA A 559 -19.38 14.67 9.26
CA ALA A 559 -18.05 14.81 8.72
C ALA A 559 -16.99 14.39 9.75
N GLN A 560 -16.05 13.55 9.34
CA GLN A 560 -14.99 13.02 10.19
C GLN A 560 -13.64 13.39 9.61
N THR A 561 -12.70 13.74 10.48
CA THR A 561 -11.38 14.24 10.05
C THR A 561 -10.28 13.28 10.50
N ALA A 562 -9.33 13.04 9.61
CA ALA A 562 -8.09 12.33 9.89
C ALA A 562 -6.89 13.10 9.33
N SER A 563 -5.93 13.40 10.19
CA SER A 563 -4.62 13.93 9.88
C SER A 563 -3.67 12.79 9.55
N ILE A 564 -2.93 12.97 8.46
CA ILE A 564 -2.04 11.98 7.86
C ILE A 564 -0.70 12.66 7.61
N ILE A 565 0.40 11.99 7.96
CA ILE A 565 1.73 12.41 7.52
C ILE A 565 2.10 11.60 6.29
N TYR A 566 2.50 12.29 5.23
CA TYR A 566 2.96 11.68 3.99
C TYR A 566 4.39 12.15 3.68
N SER A 567 5.31 11.20 3.59
CA SER A 567 6.73 11.47 3.31
C SER A 567 7.02 11.33 1.82
N LYS A 568 7.66 12.34 1.22
CA LYS A 568 8.14 12.28 -0.17
C LYS A 568 9.58 12.79 -0.23
N GLY A 569 10.53 11.86 -0.31
CA GLY A 569 11.97 12.17 -0.22
C GLY A 569 12.35 12.57 1.21
N ASN A 570 13.00 13.72 1.38
CA ASN A 570 13.32 14.29 2.70
C ASN A 570 12.25 15.27 3.22
N MET A 571 11.09 15.36 2.56
CA MET A 571 10.03 16.32 2.88
C MET A 571 8.81 15.62 3.45
N GLU A 572 8.29 16.14 4.56
CA GLU A 572 7.08 15.67 5.23
C GLU A 572 5.89 16.59 4.90
N TYR A 573 4.77 15.99 4.50
CA TYR A 573 3.51 16.68 4.24
C TYR A 573 2.50 16.29 5.31
N LEU A 574 1.74 17.27 5.82
CA LEU A 574 0.59 17.02 6.68
C LEU A 574 -0.69 17.15 5.86
N ILE A 575 -1.37 16.03 5.65
CA ILE A 575 -2.63 15.97 4.91
C ILE A 575 -3.76 15.81 5.93
N ASN A 576 -4.67 16.79 6.00
CA ASN A 576 -5.89 16.68 6.79
C ASN A 576 -7.03 16.27 5.85
N LEU A 577 -7.47 15.02 5.98
CA LEU A 577 -8.56 14.43 5.23
C LEU A 577 -9.87 14.64 5.98
N ILE A 578 -10.89 15.21 5.32
CA ILE A 578 -12.25 15.32 5.83
C ILE A 578 -13.16 14.42 5.00
N ASP A 579 -13.66 13.34 5.59
CA ASP A 579 -14.72 12.52 5.00
C ASP A 579 -16.07 13.21 5.21
N THR A 580 -16.86 13.35 4.14
CA THR A 580 -18.09 14.16 4.17
C THR A 580 -19.34 13.35 3.82
N PRO A 581 -20.51 13.71 4.36
CA PRO A 581 -21.78 13.09 4.01
C PRO A 581 -22.09 13.16 2.51
N GLY A 582 -22.65 12.08 1.96
CA GLY A 582 -23.05 12.05 0.55
C GLY A 582 -24.50 12.46 0.28
N HIS A 583 -25.32 12.61 1.33
CA HIS A 583 -26.75 12.83 1.22
C HIS A 583 -27.10 14.32 1.34
N VAL A 584 -28.11 14.77 0.59
CA VAL A 584 -28.53 16.18 0.51
C VAL A 584 -29.02 16.74 1.84
N ASP A 585 -29.69 15.92 2.67
CA ASP A 585 -30.12 16.30 4.03
C ASP A 585 -28.96 16.79 4.92
N PHE A 586 -27.72 16.40 4.62
CA PHE A 586 -26.51 16.79 5.33
C PHE A 586 -25.64 17.76 4.50
N ALA A 587 -26.20 18.44 3.50
CA ALA A 587 -25.46 19.41 2.67
C ALA A 587 -24.83 20.56 3.48
N SER A 588 -25.40 20.87 4.66
CA SER A 588 -24.82 21.83 5.58
C SER A 588 -23.46 21.36 6.14
N GLU A 589 -23.29 20.07 6.46
CA GLU A 589 -22.01 19.45 6.85
C GLU A 589 -20.99 19.52 5.71
N VAL A 590 -21.40 19.19 4.48
CA VAL A 590 -20.54 19.25 3.29
C VAL A 590 -20.06 20.67 3.04
N THR A 591 -20.97 21.65 3.11
CA THR A 591 -20.64 23.06 2.90
C THR A 591 -19.71 23.60 3.99
N ARG A 592 -19.89 23.17 5.25
CA ARG A 592 -18.96 23.50 6.35
C ARG A 592 -17.56 22.93 6.10
N SER A 593 -17.48 21.70 5.60
CA SER A 593 -16.23 20.99 5.26
C SER A 593 -15.45 21.64 4.14
N LEU A 594 -16.15 21.99 3.07
CA LEU A 594 -15.57 22.69 1.93
C LEU A 594 -14.96 24.05 2.26
N LYS A 595 -15.40 24.69 3.35
CA LYS A 595 -14.83 25.97 3.81
C LYS A 595 -13.52 25.81 4.58
N ALA A 596 -13.26 24.64 5.18
CA ALA A 596 -12.02 24.34 5.90
C ALA A 596 -10.93 23.74 4.98
N CYS A 597 -11.30 23.31 3.77
CA CYS A 597 -10.39 22.65 2.82
C CYS A 597 -9.91 23.60 1.70
N GLN A 598 -8.64 23.42 1.29
CA GLN A 598 -8.08 24.04 0.08
C GLN A 598 -8.40 23.23 -1.18
N GLY A 599 -8.77 21.95 -1.06
CA GLY A 599 -9.10 21.11 -2.22
C GLY A 599 -10.12 20.02 -1.93
N VAL A 600 -10.64 19.41 -2.99
CA VAL A 600 -11.63 18.33 -2.92
C VAL A 600 -11.17 17.15 -3.76
N CYS A 601 -11.29 15.94 -3.21
CA CYS A 601 -11.20 14.70 -3.95
C CYS A 601 -12.61 14.33 -4.46
N SER A 602 -12.85 14.43 -5.76
CA SER A 602 -14.05 13.91 -6.40
C SER A 602 -13.76 12.54 -7.00
N SER A 603 -14.54 11.52 -6.67
CA SER A 603 -14.48 10.25 -7.42
C SER A 603 -14.97 10.51 -8.86
N PRO A 604 -14.13 10.33 -9.89
CA PRO A 604 -14.58 10.54 -11.26
C PRO A 604 -15.59 9.46 -11.66
N PHE A 605 -16.66 9.88 -12.33
CA PHE A 605 -17.40 9.02 -13.24
C PHE A 605 -16.53 8.80 -14.48
N SER A 606 -15.67 7.79 -14.51
CA SER A 606 -15.21 7.14 -15.76
C SER A 606 -14.33 5.93 -15.45
N GLU A 607 -14.65 4.82 -16.11
CA GLU A 607 -13.72 3.71 -16.35
C GLU A 607 -12.41 4.25 -16.96
N ASP A 608 -11.27 3.68 -16.55
CA ASP A 608 -9.91 3.96 -17.03
C ASP A 608 -9.32 5.35 -16.69
N LYS A 609 -8.69 5.48 -15.49
CA LYS A 609 -7.37 6.12 -15.24
C LYS A 609 -7.05 6.26 -13.74
N ALA A 610 -5.80 5.91 -13.38
CA ALA A 610 -5.20 6.15 -12.07
C ALA A 610 -4.78 7.62 -11.87
N ILE A 611 -5.74 8.54 -11.96
CA ILE A 611 -5.56 9.94 -11.53
C ILE A 611 -6.74 10.25 -10.60
N ILE A 612 -6.46 10.54 -9.32
CA ILE A 612 -7.42 11.20 -8.43
C ILE A 612 -7.21 12.71 -8.66
N PRO A 613 -8.04 13.40 -9.46
CA PRO A 613 -7.95 14.84 -9.57
C PRO A 613 -8.35 15.46 -8.23
N VAL A 614 -7.36 15.99 -7.50
CA VAL A 614 -7.64 16.92 -6.40
C VAL A 614 -7.85 18.28 -7.04
N LEU A 615 -9.10 18.75 -7.10
CA LEU A 615 -9.38 20.11 -7.53
C LEU A 615 -8.91 21.06 -6.43
N ASN A 616 -7.79 21.74 -6.68
CA ASN A 616 -7.17 22.66 -5.75
C ASN A 616 -7.79 24.05 -5.94
N LYS A 617 -8.38 24.65 -4.91
CA LYS A 617 -8.99 25.99 -4.98
C LYS A 617 -7.98 27.06 -5.38
N VAL A 618 -6.70 26.87 -5.05
CA VAL A 618 -5.63 27.85 -5.28
C VAL A 618 -5.36 28.09 -6.78
N ASP A 619 -5.71 27.12 -7.65
CA ASP A 619 -5.46 27.19 -9.09
C ASP A 619 -6.62 27.82 -9.89
N LEU A 620 -7.69 28.27 -9.21
CA LEU A 620 -8.86 28.88 -9.84
C LEU A 620 -8.78 30.41 -9.84
N PRO A 621 -8.92 31.10 -10.99
CA PRO A 621 -8.72 32.55 -11.13
C PRO A 621 -9.70 33.47 -10.36
N LYS A 622 -10.58 32.91 -9.51
CA LYS A 622 -11.57 33.63 -8.68
C LYS A 622 -11.53 33.24 -7.19
N ALA A 623 -10.51 32.51 -6.73
CA ALA A 623 -10.41 32.09 -5.34
C ALA A 623 -9.95 33.23 -4.44
N ASP A 624 -10.75 33.58 -3.43
CA ASP A 624 -10.42 34.54 -2.38
C ASP A 624 -10.06 33.77 -1.09
N PRO A 625 -8.76 33.66 -0.72
CA PRO A 625 -8.30 32.81 0.38
C PRO A 625 -8.39 33.44 1.78
N GLU A 626 -8.82 34.70 1.94
CA GLU A 626 -8.65 35.45 3.21
C GLU A 626 -9.74 35.23 4.29
N GLU A 627 -10.81 34.44 4.05
CA GLU A 627 -11.87 34.21 5.06
C GLU A 627 -12.03 32.73 5.46
N GLY A 628 -11.30 32.27 6.49
CA GLY A 628 -11.34 30.85 6.86
C GLY A 628 -11.05 30.50 8.31
N ASN A 629 -11.85 30.95 9.29
CA ASN A 629 -11.86 30.35 10.64
C ASN A 629 -13.22 29.68 10.90
N LYS A 630 -13.32 28.34 10.85
CA LYS A 630 -14.58 27.60 11.12
C LYS A 630 -14.35 26.29 11.88
N ARG A 631 -15.24 25.99 12.83
CA ARG A 631 -15.13 24.90 13.82
C ARG A 631 -16.17 23.80 13.63
N TYR A 632 -15.80 22.56 13.95
CA TYR A 632 -16.75 21.46 14.20
C TYR A 632 -16.81 21.17 15.69
N SER A 633 -17.95 21.38 16.33
CA SER A 633 -18.11 21.08 17.75
C SER A 633 -18.69 19.69 17.96
N TRP A 634 -18.21 18.98 18.99
CA TRP A 634 -18.90 17.84 19.58
C TRP A 634 -18.78 17.86 21.09
N TYR A 635 -19.77 17.27 21.76
CA TYR A 635 -19.75 17.15 23.22
C TYR A 635 -19.06 15.85 23.65
N ASP A 636 -18.00 15.96 24.44
CA ASP A 636 -17.32 14.84 25.10
C ASP A 636 -17.72 14.77 26.58
N ARG A 637 -18.01 13.57 27.10
CA ARG A 637 -18.50 13.39 28.48
C ARG A 637 -17.49 13.81 29.56
N PHE A 638 -16.19 13.76 29.25
CA PHE A 638 -15.10 14.05 30.19
C PHE A 638 -14.45 15.40 29.91
N LYS A 639 -14.35 15.81 28.64
CA LYS A 639 -13.68 17.05 28.21
C LYS A 639 -14.65 18.23 28.04
N GLY A 640 -15.96 17.98 27.98
CA GLY A 640 -16.96 19.00 27.65
C GLY A 640 -17.03 19.28 26.15
N ALA A 641 -17.45 20.50 25.78
CA ALA A 641 -17.50 20.91 24.38
C ALA A 641 -16.09 20.94 23.74
N THR A 642 -15.84 20.01 22.83
CA THR A 642 -14.60 19.88 22.06
C THR A 642 -14.83 20.39 20.64
N ASN A 643 -13.88 21.13 20.10
CA ASN A 643 -14.00 21.79 18.80
C ASN A 643 -12.84 21.38 17.91
N LEU A 644 -13.13 20.94 16.68
CA LEU A 644 -12.15 20.95 15.60
C LEU A 644 -11.84 22.41 15.26
N VAL A 645 -10.56 22.74 15.20
CA VAL A 645 -10.03 24.07 14.91
C VAL A 645 -8.99 23.95 13.79
N GLN A 646 -9.03 24.91 12.88
CA GLN A 646 -7.95 25.19 11.95
C GLN A 646 -7.25 26.46 12.44
N VAL A 647 -5.93 26.42 12.53
CA VAL A 647 -5.14 27.60 12.89
C VAL A 647 -4.74 28.29 11.60
N THR A 648 -5.29 29.46 11.33
CA THR A 648 -4.93 30.29 10.17
C THR A 648 -3.65 31.07 10.44
N GLU A 649 -3.58 31.71 11.61
CA GLU A 649 -2.44 32.50 12.06
C GLU A 649 -2.16 32.26 13.56
N GLY A 650 -0.90 32.44 13.96
CA GLY A 650 -0.45 32.25 15.34
C GLY A 650 -0.34 30.77 15.76
N VAL A 651 -0.13 30.53 17.07
CA VAL A 651 0.05 29.17 17.61
C VAL A 651 -0.88 28.98 18.81
N LEU A 652 -1.73 27.96 18.77
CA LEU A 652 -2.54 27.58 19.94
C LEU A 652 -1.70 26.70 20.85
N SER A 653 -1.73 26.97 22.16
CA SER A 653 -1.00 26.19 23.18
C SER A 653 -1.92 25.87 24.36
N ILE A 654 -1.70 24.73 25.02
CA ILE A 654 -2.41 24.40 26.26
C ILE A 654 -2.15 25.47 27.33
N GLY A 655 -3.19 25.89 28.05
CA GLY A 655 -3.14 26.96 29.05
C GLY A 655 -3.33 28.38 28.50
N MET A 656 -3.28 28.54 27.17
CA MET A 656 -3.56 29.84 26.53
C MET A 656 -5.02 30.25 26.74
N THR A 657 -5.23 31.54 26.99
CA THR A 657 -6.57 32.14 27.04
C THR A 657 -6.93 32.67 25.67
N ILE A 658 -8.06 32.24 25.13
CA ILE A 658 -8.61 32.67 23.85
C ILE A 658 -9.92 33.43 24.08
N ALA A 659 -10.21 34.41 23.23
CA ALA A 659 -11.47 35.15 23.26
C ALA A 659 -12.30 34.81 22.02
N SER A 660 -13.61 34.64 22.20
CA SER A 660 -14.56 34.55 21.09
C SER A 660 -14.83 35.94 20.53
N LYS A 661 -14.60 36.16 19.23
CA LYS A 661 -14.89 37.44 18.57
C LYS A 661 -16.38 37.78 18.50
N MET A 662 -17.26 36.79 18.67
CA MET A 662 -18.71 36.97 18.56
C MET A 662 -19.38 37.23 19.91
N THR A 663 -18.88 36.61 20.98
CA THR A 663 -19.49 36.69 22.32
C THR A 663 -18.64 37.44 23.32
N ASP A 664 -17.41 37.84 22.94
CA ASP A 664 -16.38 38.45 23.79
C ASP A 664 -16.03 37.64 25.07
N LYS A 665 -16.54 36.40 25.17
CA LYS A 665 -16.23 35.49 26.26
C LYS A 665 -14.82 34.92 26.10
N SER A 666 -14.09 34.90 27.21
CA SER A 666 -12.74 34.34 27.28
C SER A 666 -12.75 32.93 27.84
N TYR A 667 -11.95 32.05 27.25
CA TYR A 667 -11.87 30.63 27.57
C TYR A 667 -10.41 30.19 27.69
N SER A 668 -10.08 29.34 28.67
CA SER A 668 -8.74 28.75 28.80
C SER A 668 -8.68 27.39 28.12
N ILE A 669 -7.67 27.17 27.27
CA ILE A 669 -7.47 25.91 26.56
C ILE A 669 -6.98 24.83 27.53
N LYS A 670 -7.74 23.74 27.66
CA LYS A 670 -7.41 22.60 28.53
C LYS A 670 -6.74 21.46 27.79
N SER A 671 -7.16 21.19 26.56
CA SER A 671 -6.59 20.13 25.73
C SER A 671 -6.55 20.53 24.26
N LEU A 672 -5.51 20.07 23.58
CA LEU A 672 -5.31 20.17 22.14
C LEU A 672 -4.87 18.81 21.61
N GLY A 673 -5.14 18.53 20.34
CA GLY A 673 -4.69 17.30 19.68
C GLY A 673 -4.97 17.27 18.19
N LEU A 674 -4.37 16.32 17.48
CA LEU A 674 -4.74 15.94 16.11
C LEU A 674 -5.72 14.75 16.14
N LEU A 675 -6.32 14.41 15.00
CA LEU A 675 -7.16 13.23 14.85
C LEU A 675 -6.46 12.26 13.89
N THR A 676 -5.98 11.11 14.32
CA THR A 676 -5.11 10.23 13.52
C THR A 676 -5.44 8.74 13.66
N PRO A 677 -6.52 8.21 13.06
CA PRO A 677 -7.92 8.69 13.08
C PRO A 677 -8.55 8.77 14.50
N ASP A 678 -7.81 8.34 15.53
CA ASP A 678 -8.13 8.53 16.94
C ASP A 678 -7.54 9.82 17.50
N GLU A 679 -8.01 10.26 18.67
CA GLU A 679 -7.52 11.48 19.29
C GLU A 679 -6.04 11.36 19.68
N PHE A 680 -5.21 12.24 19.13
CA PHE A 680 -3.78 12.31 19.40
C PHE A 680 -3.43 13.63 20.11
N PRO A 681 -3.24 13.65 21.44
CA PRO A 681 -2.98 14.89 22.18
C PRO A 681 -1.67 15.58 21.75
N VAL A 682 -1.69 16.90 21.57
CA VAL A 682 -0.51 17.72 21.26
C VAL A 682 -0.44 18.92 22.19
N ALA A 683 0.77 19.42 22.45
CA ALA A 683 0.95 20.61 23.29
C ALA A 683 0.59 21.91 22.56
N LYS A 684 0.78 21.94 21.23
CA LYS A 684 0.60 23.12 20.37
C LYS A 684 0.06 22.75 18.99
N ILE A 685 -0.69 23.66 18.37
CA ILE A 685 -1.13 23.58 16.97
C ILE A 685 -0.64 24.83 16.24
N TYR A 686 0.02 24.64 15.10
CA TYR A 686 0.70 25.69 14.31
C TYR A 686 -0.14 26.17 13.11
N PRO A 687 0.20 27.31 12.47
CA PRO A 687 -0.51 27.81 11.28
C PRO A 687 -0.63 26.75 10.17
N GLY A 688 -1.80 26.70 9.54
CA GLY A 688 -2.19 25.74 8.52
C GLY A 688 -2.74 24.41 9.07
N GLN A 689 -2.38 24.02 10.30
CA GLN A 689 -2.75 22.73 10.89
C GLN A 689 -4.22 22.71 11.36
N MET A 690 -4.81 21.51 11.34
CA MET A 690 -6.13 21.25 11.93
C MET A 690 -6.00 20.28 13.11
N GLY A 691 -6.80 20.48 14.15
CA GLY A 691 -6.83 19.60 15.30
C GLY A 691 -8.04 19.87 16.20
N TYR A 692 -8.19 19.11 17.27
CA TYR A 692 -9.23 19.34 18.27
C TYR A 692 -8.74 20.25 19.40
N MET A 693 -9.68 20.97 20.02
CA MET A 693 -9.47 21.88 21.13
C MET A 693 -10.64 21.79 22.11
N ALA A 694 -10.35 21.55 23.39
CA ALA A 694 -11.34 21.69 24.46
C ALA A 694 -10.91 22.80 25.44
N CYS A 695 -11.88 23.58 25.92
CA CYS A 695 -11.63 24.70 26.84
C CYS A 695 -12.41 24.57 28.15
N SER A 696 -12.09 25.44 29.11
CA SER A 696 -12.82 25.59 30.36
C SER A 696 -14.20 26.25 30.13
N GLY A 697 -15.27 25.45 30.09
CA GLY A 697 -16.66 25.92 30.01
C GLY A 697 -17.58 24.85 29.40
N SER A 698 -18.88 24.84 29.76
CA SER A 698 -19.85 23.91 29.17
C SER A 698 -20.17 24.25 27.72
N ASP A 699 -20.12 25.54 27.36
CA ASP A 699 -20.62 26.05 26.08
C ASP A 699 -19.67 27.11 25.49
N ILE A 700 -18.96 26.73 24.44
CA ILE A 700 -18.36 27.70 23.53
C ILE A 700 -19.39 27.91 22.44
N GLU A 701 -20.09 29.05 22.47
CA GLU A 701 -21.08 29.39 21.45
C GLU A 701 -20.38 29.53 20.07
N PRO A 702 -20.93 28.92 19.01
CA PRO A 702 -20.26 28.79 17.72
C PRO A 702 -20.02 30.15 17.05
N VAL A 703 -18.81 30.37 16.55
CA VAL A 703 -18.40 31.57 15.79
C VAL A 703 -18.43 31.24 14.30
N VAL A 704 -19.58 31.34 13.63
CA VAL A 704 -19.65 31.53 12.16
C VAL A 704 -21.02 32.08 11.76
N ASP A 705 -21.05 32.98 10.75
CA ASP A 705 -22.16 33.15 9.79
C ASP A 705 -22.58 31.79 9.19
N VAL A 706 -23.42 31.06 9.93
CA VAL A 706 -24.16 29.93 9.40
C VAL A 706 -25.29 30.53 8.59
N ILE A 707 -25.33 30.25 7.28
CA ILE A 707 -26.58 30.42 6.52
C ILE A 707 -27.61 29.60 7.31
N PRO A 708 -28.61 30.24 7.95
CA PRO A 708 -29.47 29.54 8.89
C PRO A 708 -30.13 28.38 8.16
N CYS A 709 -29.87 27.15 8.63
CA CYS A 709 -30.42 25.96 8.01
C CYS A 709 -31.92 25.97 8.28
N LYS A 710 -32.73 26.23 7.24
CA LYS A 710 -34.18 26.29 7.38
C LYS A 710 -34.71 24.85 7.48
N PRO A 711 -35.43 24.50 8.56
CA PRO A 711 -36.04 23.19 8.66
C PRO A 711 -37.07 22.99 7.55
N MET A 712 -36.94 21.87 6.84
CA MET A 712 -37.81 21.46 5.75
C MET A 712 -38.90 20.48 6.15
N VAL A 713 -38.75 19.78 7.27
CA VAL A 713 -39.72 18.79 7.77
C VAL A 713 -40.00 19.09 9.23
N PHE A 714 -41.26 19.05 9.66
CA PHE A 714 -41.62 19.22 11.08
C PHE A 714 -42.41 18.03 11.59
N ALA A 715 -42.09 17.58 12.79
CA ALA A 715 -42.85 16.51 13.45
C ALA A 715 -42.89 16.71 14.98
N GLY A 716 -43.96 16.24 15.60
CA GLY A 716 -44.10 16.21 17.05
C GLY A 716 -43.46 14.95 17.64
N PHE A 717 -42.60 15.10 18.63
CA PHE A 717 -41.88 14.03 19.34
C PHE A 717 -42.44 13.93 20.76
N TYR A 718 -43.03 12.78 21.07
CA TYR A 718 -43.64 12.49 22.36
C TYR A 718 -43.02 11.23 22.95
N PRO A 719 -42.77 11.16 24.27
CA PRO A 719 -42.28 9.93 24.87
C PRO A 719 -43.39 8.87 24.90
N ILE A 720 -43.03 7.58 24.76
CA ILE A 720 -44.00 6.47 24.87
C ILE A 720 -44.64 6.43 26.27
N ASP A 721 -43.85 6.72 27.30
CA ASP A 721 -44.30 6.93 28.68
C ASP A 721 -44.02 8.37 29.11
N GLN A 722 -45.04 9.08 29.59
CA GLN A 722 -44.90 10.45 30.09
C GLN A 722 -43.94 10.58 31.28
N ASN A 723 -43.67 9.50 32.02
CA ASN A 723 -42.62 9.49 33.06
C ASN A 723 -41.22 9.72 32.46
N GLU A 724 -41.01 9.45 31.17
CA GLU A 724 -39.74 9.67 30.47
C GLU A 724 -39.62 11.06 29.84
N TYR A 725 -40.59 11.96 30.02
CA TYR A 725 -40.54 13.31 29.43
C TYR A 725 -39.26 14.08 29.79
N VAL A 726 -38.80 13.99 31.04
CA VAL A 726 -37.56 14.63 31.49
C VAL A 726 -36.32 14.04 30.80
N LYS A 727 -36.33 12.72 30.59
CA LYS A 727 -35.26 12.01 29.87
C LYS A 727 -35.24 12.40 28.39
N LEU A 728 -36.41 12.47 27.74
CA LEU A 728 -36.54 12.91 26.35
C LEU A 728 -36.06 14.36 26.19
N LYS A 729 -36.47 15.26 27.08
CA LYS A 729 -35.99 16.65 27.09
C LYS A 729 -34.47 16.71 27.13
N SER A 730 -33.85 16.01 28.09
CA SER A 730 -32.39 15.99 28.23
C SER A 730 -31.70 15.35 27.01
N ALA A 731 -32.31 14.33 26.41
CA ALA A 731 -31.78 13.69 25.20
C ALA A 731 -31.81 14.65 24.00
N ILE A 732 -32.94 15.32 23.75
CA ILE A 732 -33.08 16.32 22.66
C ILE A 732 -32.06 17.43 22.85
N GLU A 733 -31.95 18.01 24.05
CA GLU A 733 -30.97 19.06 24.35
C GLU A 733 -29.54 18.60 24.02
N LYS A 734 -29.16 17.39 24.40
CA LYS A 734 -27.81 16.85 24.15
C LYS A 734 -27.53 16.51 22.68
N VAL A 735 -28.52 15.99 21.94
CA VAL A 735 -28.35 15.71 20.51
C VAL A 735 -28.26 17.03 19.73
N CYS A 736 -29.09 18.02 20.07
CA CYS A 736 -29.08 19.34 19.44
C CYS A 736 -27.78 20.13 19.69
N LEU A 737 -27.01 19.85 20.76
CA LEU A 737 -25.66 20.41 20.92
C LEU A 737 -24.72 20.01 19.76
N ASN A 738 -24.93 18.83 19.19
CA ASN A 738 -24.13 18.32 18.07
C ASN A 738 -24.80 18.59 16.71
N ASP A 739 -26.09 18.90 16.69
CA ASP A 739 -26.89 19.14 15.47
C ASP A 739 -27.67 20.45 15.57
N ALA A 740 -27.00 21.54 15.18
CA ALA A 740 -27.58 22.88 15.19
C ALA A 740 -28.66 23.10 14.11
N SER A 741 -28.91 22.10 13.24
CA SER A 741 -29.91 22.22 12.18
C SER A 741 -31.33 21.85 12.62
N VAL A 742 -31.49 21.34 13.85
CA VAL A 742 -32.78 20.95 14.42
C VAL A 742 -33.41 22.12 15.19
N SER A 743 -34.61 22.54 14.79
CA SER A 743 -35.38 23.54 15.55
C SER A 743 -36.25 22.86 16.60
N VAL A 744 -36.23 23.34 17.85
CA VAL A 744 -36.96 22.72 18.98
C VAL A 744 -38.01 23.69 19.52
N THR A 745 -39.27 23.27 19.57
CA THR A 745 -40.37 24.04 20.19
C THR A 745 -41.18 23.13 21.13
N PRO A 746 -41.43 23.48 22.40
CA PRO A 746 -42.30 22.68 23.27
C PRO A 746 -43.72 22.57 22.72
N GLU A 747 -44.33 21.38 22.77
CA GLU A 747 -45.70 21.13 22.32
C GLU A 747 -46.45 20.25 23.34
N CYS A 748 -47.78 20.40 23.44
CA CYS A 748 -48.61 19.55 24.29
C CYS A 748 -49.77 18.97 23.45
N CYS A 749 -49.93 17.65 23.51
CA CYS A 749 -50.97 16.92 22.81
C CYS A 749 -51.98 16.35 23.81
N VAL A 750 -53.28 16.42 23.48
CA VAL A 750 -54.36 15.97 24.38
C VAL A 750 -54.30 14.47 24.68
N SER A 751 -53.85 13.66 23.71
CA SER A 751 -53.77 12.19 23.85
C SER A 751 -52.41 11.68 24.30
N LEU A 752 -51.32 12.35 23.87
CA LEU A 752 -49.95 11.90 24.13
C LEU A 752 -49.25 12.64 25.26
N GLY A 753 -49.82 13.74 25.78
CA GLY A 753 -49.23 14.53 26.85
C GLY A 753 -48.18 15.53 26.37
N GLN A 754 -47.17 15.80 27.19
CA GLN A 754 -46.12 16.78 26.89
C GLN A 754 -45.10 16.19 25.89
N GLY A 755 -44.66 17.02 24.94
CA GLY A 755 -43.70 16.67 23.90
C GLY A 755 -42.99 17.89 23.31
N TYR A 756 -42.39 17.70 22.13
CA TYR A 756 -41.66 18.75 21.40
C TYR A 756 -41.99 18.69 19.91
N ARG A 757 -42.27 19.85 19.31
CA ARG A 757 -42.25 20.02 17.86
C ARG A 757 -40.83 20.27 17.40
N LEU A 758 -40.31 19.34 16.63
CA LEU A 758 -38.96 19.38 16.06
C LEU A 758 -39.01 19.68 14.57
N GLY A 759 -38.04 20.44 14.06
CA GLY A 759 -37.86 20.71 12.63
C GLY A 759 -36.52 20.17 12.14
N PHE A 760 -36.51 19.56 10.95
CA PHE A 760 -35.37 18.86 10.34
C PHE A 760 -35.15 19.28 8.89
N LEU A 761 -33.94 19.11 8.38
CA LEU A 761 -33.57 19.39 6.98
C LEU A 761 -34.18 18.44 5.94
N GLY A 762 -34.67 17.28 6.37
CA GLY A 762 -35.27 16.27 5.51
C GLY A 762 -35.75 15.06 6.30
N ILE A 763 -36.33 14.07 5.61
CA ILE A 763 -36.89 12.86 6.24
C ILE A 763 -35.77 11.96 6.78
N LEU A 764 -34.68 11.78 6.03
CA LEU A 764 -33.57 10.96 6.49
C LEU A 764 -32.92 11.60 7.72
N HIS A 765 -32.80 12.93 7.76
CA HIS A 765 -32.34 13.64 8.96
C HIS A 765 -33.28 13.40 10.16
N LEU A 766 -34.60 13.45 9.99
CA LEU A 766 -35.56 13.12 11.05
C LEU A 766 -35.39 11.67 11.55
N GLU A 767 -35.28 10.70 10.64
CA GLU A 767 -35.11 9.29 10.98
C GLU A 767 -33.80 9.04 11.74
N VAL A 768 -32.70 9.61 11.25
CA VAL A 768 -31.39 9.51 11.90
C VAL A 768 -31.44 10.16 13.28
N PHE A 769 -32.07 11.32 13.43
CA PHE A 769 -32.21 11.98 14.73
C PHE A 769 -33.03 11.13 15.70
N SER A 770 -34.15 10.57 15.25
CA SER A 770 -34.99 9.68 16.07
C SER A 770 -34.23 8.42 16.48
N GLN A 771 -33.49 7.80 15.56
CA GLN A 771 -32.67 6.62 15.85
C GLN A 771 -31.57 6.96 16.86
N ARG A 772 -30.93 8.12 16.74
CA ARG A 772 -29.91 8.58 17.71
C ARG A 772 -30.47 8.81 19.12
N LEU A 773 -31.71 9.29 19.25
CA LEU A 773 -32.35 9.42 20.57
C LEU A 773 -32.48 8.06 21.27
N ASP A 774 -32.83 7.00 20.53
CA ASP A 774 -32.91 5.64 21.07
C ASP A 774 -31.52 5.03 21.28
N ASP A 775 -30.64 5.10 20.29
CA ASP A 775 -29.31 4.50 20.31
C ASP A 775 -28.40 5.09 21.41
N GLU A 776 -28.39 6.42 21.55
CA GLU A 776 -27.47 7.12 22.46
C GLU A 776 -28.04 7.29 23.88
N TYR A 777 -29.38 7.46 24.00
CA TYR A 777 -30.03 7.83 25.26
C TYR A 777 -31.18 6.89 25.66
N GLY A 778 -31.50 5.88 24.86
CA GLY A 778 -32.62 4.96 25.08
C GLY A 778 -33.98 5.67 25.11
N ALA A 779 -34.09 6.84 24.48
CA ALA A 779 -35.28 7.68 24.49
C ALA A 779 -36.17 7.34 23.30
N GLN A 780 -37.08 6.41 23.50
CA GLN A 780 -38.03 6.01 22.47
C GLN A 780 -39.16 7.03 22.33
N VAL A 781 -39.46 7.39 21.09
CA VAL A 781 -40.38 8.48 20.76
C VAL A 781 -41.50 8.02 19.84
N VAL A 782 -42.66 8.61 20.03
CA VAL A 782 -43.79 8.60 19.11
C VAL A 782 -43.72 9.87 18.29
N ILE A 783 -43.71 9.72 16.97
CA ILE A 783 -43.62 10.82 16.02
C ILE A 783 -45.01 11.08 15.44
N THR A 784 -45.54 12.30 15.57
CA THR A 784 -46.85 12.67 15.03
C THR A 784 -46.78 13.82 14.02
N SER A 785 -47.76 13.86 13.13
CA SER A 785 -48.04 15.04 12.31
C SER A 785 -48.67 16.17 13.16
N PRO A 786 -48.62 17.44 12.71
CA PRO A 786 -49.16 18.59 13.46
C PRO A 786 -50.68 18.51 13.70
N ASN A 787 -51.15 19.07 14.82
CA ASN A 787 -52.55 19.03 15.28
C ASN A 787 -53.51 20.00 14.56
N TRP A 788 -54.81 19.65 14.52
CA TRP A 788 -55.94 20.50 14.07
C TRP A 788 -56.48 21.38 15.21
N PRO A 789 -56.64 22.71 15.01
CA PRO A 789 -57.33 23.55 15.98
C PRO A 789 -58.86 23.39 15.90
N ASP A 790 -59.53 23.24 17.04
CA ASP A 790 -60.98 23.02 17.11
C ASP A 790 -61.79 24.34 17.20
N LYS A 791 -62.64 24.54 16.17
CA LYS A 791 -63.92 25.30 16.06
C LYS A 791 -63.93 26.77 15.56
N ASN A 792 -64.91 27.01 14.68
CA ASN A 792 -65.32 28.22 13.94
C ASN A 792 -64.22 28.87 13.09
N ILE A 793 -63.94 28.23 11.94
CA ILE A 793 -63.01 28.72 10.93
C ILE A 793 -63.82 29.29 9.77
N GLU A 794 -63.71 30.60 9.52
CA GLU A 794 -64.37 31.28 8.38
C GLU A 794 -63.63 31.00 7.07
N GLU A 795 -62.30 31.02 7.08
CA GLU A 795 -61.46 30.79 5.90
C GLU A 795 -60.19 30.02 6.26
N TYR A 796 -59.73 29.14 5.36
CA TYR A 796 -58.49 28.40 5.51
C TYR A 796 -57.39 29.05 4.67
N HIS A 797 -56.21 29.19 5.26
CA HIS A 797 -55.02 29.67 4.59
C HIS A 797 -53.92 28.63 4.68
N GLU A 798 -53.38 28.22 3.53
CA GLU A 798 -52.20 27.36 3.44
C GLU A 798 -50.97 28.26 3.37
N PRO A 799 -49.90 27.96 4.15
CA PRO A 799 -48.60 28.58 3.93
C PRO A 799 -48.07 28.19 2.55
N MET A 800 -47.69 29.19 1.77
CA MET A 800 -47.09 29.04 0.45
C MET A 800 -45.60 29.27 0.55
N VAL A 801 -44.85 28.60 -0.33
CA VAL A 801 -43.42 28.85 -0.47
C VAL A 801 -43.07 29.10 -1.92
N ARG A 802 -42.10 29.98 -2.12
CA ARG A 802 -41.47 30.24 -3.40
C ARG A 802 -40.28 29.32 -3.51
N GLY A 803 -40.41 28.32 -4.35
CA GLY A 803 -39.40 27.30 -4.60
C GLY A 803 -38.62 27.56 -5.89
N ILE A 804 -37.41 27.01 -5.94
CA ILE A 804 -36.51 27.02 -7.10
C ILE A 804 -36.08 25.58 -7.33
N ILE A 805 -36.38 25.03 -8.52
CA ILE A 805 -35.83 23.75 -8.96
C ILE A 805 -34.68 24.01 -9.92
N LEU A 806 -33.52 23.40 -9.66
CA LEU A 806 -32.43 23.32 -10.64
C LEU A 806 -32.32 21.88 -11.13
N ALA A 807 -32.40 21.67 -12.44
CA ALA A 807 -32.31 20.33 -13.02
C ALA A 807 -31.66 20.39 -14.42
N PRO A 808 -31.20 19.25 -14.97
CA PRO A 808 -30.82 19.18 -16.37
C PRO A 808 -32.02 19.44 -17.29
N SER A 809 -31.78 20.10 -18.42
CA SER A 809 -32.84 20.50 -19.37
C SER A 809 -33.68 19.32 -19.89
N ASP A 810 -33.10 18.12 -19.96
CA ASP A 810 -33.77 16.88 -20.35
C ASP A 810 -34.93 16.48 -19.43
N TYR A 811 -34.86 16.84 -18.14
CA TYR A 811 -35.87 16.48 -17.14
C TYR A 811 -36.98 17.53 -16.96
N LEU A 812 -36.98 18.58 -17.78
CA LEU A 812 -37.91 19.70 -17.65
C LEU A 812 -39.39 19.25 -17.60
N ARG A 813 -39.80 18.33 -18.49
CA ARG A 813 -41.17 17.77 -18.49
C ARG A 813 -41.51 17.04 -17.19
N ALA A 814 -40.56 16.31 -16.64
CA ALA A 814 -40.76 15.54 -15.42
C ALA A 814 -40.94 16.48 -14.21
N CYS A 815 -40.15 17.56 -14.14
CA CYS A 815 -40.30 18.62 -13.14
C CYS A 815 -41.68 19.31 -13.23
N TYR A 816 -42.13 19.67 -14.43
CA TYR A 816 -43.46 20.26 -14.60
C TYR A 816 -44.60 19.35 -14.16
N GLY A 817 -44.53 18.07 -14.51
CA GLY A 817 -45.52 17.08 -14.08
C GLY A 817 -45.59 16.98 -12.55
N LEU A 818 -44.43 17.01 -11.89
CA LEU A 818 -44.35 17.01 -10.43
C LEU A 818 -44.96 18.28 -9.80
N ILE A 819 -44.60 19.45 -10.31
CA ILE A 819 -45.13 20.74 -9.82
C ILE A 819 -46.66 20.72 -9.85
N GLN A 820 -47.26 20.25 -10.95
CA GLN A 820 -48.72 20.19 -11.08
C GLN A 820 -49.38 19.19 -10.12
N GLU A 821 -48.81 17.99 -9.99
CA GLU A 821 -49.31 16.92 -9.12
C GLU A 821 -49.37 17.36 -7.64
N TYR A 822 -48.41 18.18 -7.22
CA TYR A 822 -48.31 18.73 -5.87
C TYR A 822 -48.90 20.14 -5.74
N ARG A 823 -49.82 20.53 -6.63
CA ARG A 823 -50.55 21.82 -6.60
C ARG A 823 -49.65 23.06 -6.64
N GLY A 824 -48.41 22.92 -7.12
CA GLY A 824 -47.52 24.02 -7.40
C GLY A 824 -47.91 24.75 -8.68
N LYS A 825 -47.49 26.02 -8.77
CA LYS A 825 -47.64 26.84 -9.96
C LYS A 825 -46.26 27.37 -10.36
N GLU A 826 -45.89 27.16 -11.61
CA GLU A 826 -44.72 27.80 -12.20
C GLU A 826 -44.87 29.33 -12.16
N VAL A 827 -43.79 30.01 -11.79
CA VAL A 827 -43.64 31.46 -11.82
C VAL A 827 -42.77 31.88 -13.01
N ASP A 828 -41.62 31.23 -13.19
CA ASP A 828 -40.67 31.52 -14.27
C ASP A 828 -39.75 30.33 -14.57
N THR A 829 -39.17 30.29 -15.76
CA THR A 829 -38.20 29.26 -16.17
C THR A 829 -37.04 29.88 -16.96
N GLU A 830 -35.82 29.71 -16.45
CA GLU A 830 -34.59 30.29 -17.01
C GLU A 830 -33.58 29.17 -17.33
N TYR A 831 -33.02 29.19 -18.55
CA TYR A 831 -31.91 28.29 -18.90
C TYR A 831 -30.59 28.92 -18.44
N ILE A 832 -29.89 28.25 -17.53
CA ILE A 832 -28.59 28.71 -17.03
C ILE A 832 -27.50 28.48 -18.09
N ASP A 833 -27.59 27.34 -18.79
CA ASP A 833 -26.74 26.95 -19.92
C ASP A 833 -27.48 25.90 -20.80
N ASP A 834 -26.80 25.37 -21.82
CA ASP A 834 -27.36 24.36 -22.74
C ASP A 834 -27.82 23.06 -22.04
N THR A 835 -27.33 22.80 -20.83
CA THR A 835 -27.54 21.55 -20.10
C THR A 835 -28.41 21.71 -18.85
N ARG A 836 -28.58 22.92 -18.31
CA ARG A 836 -29.24 23.16 -17.01
C ARG A 836 -30.32 24.23 -17.08
N VAL A 837 -31.42 23.95 -16.39
CA VAL A 837 -32.59 24.82 -16.28
C VAL A 837 -32.91 25.12 -14.81
N LYS A 838 -33.32 26.36 -14.56
CA LYS A 838 -33.86 26.88 -13.30
C LYS A 838 -35.35 27.12 -13.45
N ILE A 839 -36.16 26.59 -12.55
CA ILE A 839 -37.62 26.72 -12.56
C ILE A 839 -38.04 27.35 -11.23
N ASP A 840 -38.54 28.57 -11.27
CA ASP A 840 -39.13 29.26 -10.12
C ASP A 840 -40.62 28.88 -10.02
N LEU A 841 -41.08 28.51 -8.82
CA LEU A 841 -42.45 28.07 -8.59
C LEU A 841 -43.01 28.55 -7.24
N SER A 842 -44.33 28.56 -7.10
CA SER A 842 -45.03 28.79 -5.84
C SER A 842 -45.89 27.57 -5.51
N ILE A 843 -45.68 26.97 -4.34
CA ILE A 843 -46.27 25.68 -3.96
C ILE A 843 -46.67 25.68 -2.47
N PRO A 844 -47.77 24.99 -2.07
CA PRO A 844 -48.13 24.88 -0.66
C PRO A 844 -47.07 24.11 0.14
N LEU A 845 -46.66 24.64 1.30
CA LEU A 845 -45.63 24.02 2.14
C LEU A 845 -45.98 22.57 2.50
N ASN A 846 -47.23 22.28 2.84
CA ASN A 846 -47.69 20.95 3.23
C ASN A 846 -47.51 19.87 2.14
N GLU A 847 -47.45 20.28 0.87
CA GLU A 847 -47.18 19.35 -0.24
C GLU A 847 -45.69 18.98 -0.31
N ILE A 848 -44.81 19.90 0.08
CA ILE A 848 -43.37 19.68 0.16
C ILE A 848 -42.99 18.76 1.32
N LEU A 849 -43.66 18.88 2.48
CA LEU A 849 -43.36 18.12 3.71
C LEU A 849 -43.56 16.59 3.60
N THR A 850 -44.07 16.10 2.47
CA THR A 850 -44.41 14.69 2.28
C THR A 850 -43.41 14.01 1.33
N GLU A 851 -43.79 13.72 0.09
CA GLU A 851 -43.01 12.94 -0.86
C GLU A 851 -42.40 13.78 -1.99
N PHE A 852 -42.61 15.10 -1.99
CA PHE A 852 -42.20 15.97 -3.09
C PHE A 852 -40.71 15.89 -3.42
N PHE A 853 -39.84 15.91 -2.40
CA PHE A 853 -38.40 15.81 -2.59
C PHE A 853 -37.97 14.45 -3.14
N ASN A 854 -38.53 13.37 -2.59
CA ASN A 854 -38.24 12.01 -3.03
C ASN A 854 -38.66 11.81 -4.50
N GLU A 855 -39.88 12.26 -4.84
CA GLU A 855 -40.40 12.20 -6.21
C GLU A 855 -39.61 13.09 -7.18
N LEU A 856 -39.16 14.28 -6.74
CA LEU A 856 -38.27 15.12 -7.53
C LEU A 856 -36.97 14.38 -7.85
N LYS A 857 -36.32 13.81 -6.84
CA LYS A 857 -35.09 13.05 -7.02
C LYS A 857 -35.31 11.84 -7.91
N LEU A 858 -36.38 11.07 -7.71
CA LEU A 858 -36.68 9.89 -8.50
C LEU A 858 -36.89 10.23 -9.99
N ARG A 859 -37.69 11.26 -10.27
CA ARG A 859 -38.04 11.68 -11.64
C ARG A 859 -36.91 12.37 -12.38
N THR A 860 -35.91 12.88 -11.66
CA THR A 860 -34.73 13.55 -12.20
C THR A 860 -33.46 12.71 -12.08
N SER A 861 -33.58 11.41 -11.79
CA SER A 861 -32.43 10.51 -11.57
C SER A 861 -31.42 11.03 -10.52
N GLY A 862 -31.89 11.81 -9.54
CA GLY A 862 -31.09 12.41 -8.48
C GLY A 862 -30.55 13.81 -8.78
N PHE A 863 -30.58 14.26 -10.04
CA PHE A 863 -29.96 15.52 -10.48
C PHE A 863 -30.72 16.78 -10.06
N GLY A 864 -32.05 16.69 -9.89
CA GLY A 864 -32.87 17.84 -9.51
C GLY A 864 -32.60 18.29 -8.07
N SER A 865 -32.30 19.57 -7.85
CA SER A 865 -32.27 20.18 -6.51
C SER A 865 -33.44 21.13 -6.33
N PHE A 866 -33.87 21.31 -5.08
CA PHE A 866 -34.96 22.21 -4.72
C PHE A 866 -34.58 23.03 -3.50
N ASP A 867 -34.76 24.34 -3.59
CA ASP A 867 -34.64 25.27 -2.46
C ASP A 867 -35.90 26.14 -2.40
N TYR A 868 -36.26 26.69 -1.24
CA TYR A 868 -37.46 27.51 -1.11
C TYR A 868 -37.37 28.60 -0.04
N SER A 869 -38.24 29.58 -0.18
CA SER A 869 -38.43 30.71 0.73
C SER A 869 -39.91 30.91 1.07
N ASP A 870 -40.19 31.55 2.19
CA ASP A 870 -41.56 31.89 2.58
C ASP A 870 -42.21 32.81 1.53
N ASP A 871 -43.43 32.47 1.10
CA ASP A 871 -44.23 33.23 0.11
C ASP A 871 -45.61 33.56 0.70
N GLY A 872 -45.69 33.64 2.04
CA GLY A 872 -46.87 34.06 2.78
C GLY A 872 -47.97 33.00 2.79
N TYR A 873 -49.22 33.46 2.92
CA TYR A 873 -50.38 32.59 3.09
C TYR A 873 -51.38 32.77 1.97
N LYS A 874 -51.89 31.66 1.42
CA LYS A 874 -52.90 31.67 0.36
C LYS A 874 -54.18 30.99 0.82
N ARG A 875 -55.31 31.65 0.57
CA ARG A 875 -56.64 31.10 0.85
C ARG A 875 -56.84 29.80 0.06
N THR A 876 -57.35 28.77 0.74
CA THR A 876 -57.52 27.42 0.20
C THR A 876 -58.78 26.74 0.77
N THR A 877 -59.06 25.51 0.29
CA THR A 877 -60.18 24.68 0.77
C THR A 877 -59.65 23.40 1.40
N LEU A 878 -59.55 23.39 2.73
CA LEU A 878 -59.14 22.22 3.50
C LEU A 878 -60.35 21.44 4.03
N THR A 879 -60.16 20.14 4.22
CA THR A 879 -61.16 19.23 4.78
C THR A 879 -60.51 18.28 5.78
N LYS A 880 -61.30 17.81 6.75
CA LYS A 880 -60.89 16.84 7.76
C LYS A 880 -61.40 15.45 7.36
N VAL A 881 -60.49 14.51 7.16
CA VAL A 881 -60.78 13.09 6.97
C VAL A 881 -60.73 12.42 8.34
N GLU A 882 -61.88 11.96 8.83
CA GLU A 882 -62.00 11.25 10.10
C GLU A 882 -61.97 9.75 9.88
N ILE A 883 -61.22 9.00 10.70
CA ILE A 883 -61.18 7.54 10.62
C ILE A 883 -62.06 6.96 11.73
N LEU A 884 -62.87 5.97 11.39
CA LEU A 884 -63.74 5.23 12.30
C LEU A 884 -63.37 3.75 12.29
N ILE A 885 -63.25 3.18 13.48
CA ILE A 885 -63.06 1.74 13.67
C ILE A 885 -64.33 1.19 14.33
N ASN A 886 -65.02 0.28 13.64
CA ASN A 886 -66.33 -0.23 14.03
C ASN A 886 -67.40 0.85 14.30
N GLY A 887 -67.25 2.02 13.67
CA GLY A 887 -68.18 3.15 13.83
C GLY A 887 -67.83 4.11 14.98
N GLU A 888 -66.79 3.82 15.77
CA GLU A 888 -66.25 4.76 16.74
C GLU A 888 -65.18 5.64 16.08
N PRO A 889 -65.29 6.98 16.17
CA PRO A 889 -64.29 7.89 15.62
C PRO A 889 -62.98 7.81 16.41
N MET A 890 -61.87 7.64 15.70
CA MET A 890 -60.51 7.69 16.22
C MET A 890 -59.90 9.04 15.85
N ASN A 891 -59.91 9.98 16.78
CA ASN A 891 -59.45 11.35 16.54
C ASN A 891 -57.95 11.40 16.24
N GLU A 892 -57.18 10.47 16.80
CA GLU A 892 -55.73 10.34 16.65
C GLU A 892 -55.32 10.01 15.20
N LEU A 893 -56.21 9.39 14.43
CA LEU A 893 -56.00 9.01 13.03
C LEU A 893 -56.63 10.00 12.04
N ALA A 894 -57.25 11.08 12.53
CA ALA A 894 -57.85 12.08 11.67
C ALA A 894 -56.76 12.93 10.99
N ARG A 895 -56.94 13.21 9.69
CA ARG A 895 -55.97 13.98 8.90
C ARG A 895 -56.63 15.15 8.19
N ILE A 896 -55.91 16.26 8.14
CA ILE A 896 -56.30 17.45 7.38
C ILE A 896 -55.65 17.35 6.01
N CYS A 897 -56.43 17.60 4.97
CA CYS A 897 -55.89 17.66 3.62
C CYS A 897 -56.67 18.64 2.76
N HIS A 898 -56.10 18.99 1.62
CA HIS A 898 -56.84 19.70 0.59
C HIS A 898 -57.93 18.80 0.01
N ILE A 899 -59.09 19.37 -0.32
CA ILE A 899 -60.25 18.61 -0.79
C ILE A 899 -59.97 17.74 -2.02
N SER A 900 -59.02 18.13 -2.89
CA SER A 900 -58.66 17.34 -4.07
C SER A 900 -57.98 16.00 -3.74
N LYS A 901 -57.33 15.87 -2.58
CA LYS A 901 -56.61 14.66 -2.15
C LYS A 901 -57.37 13.82 -1.13
N SER A 902 -58.57 14.25 -0.71
CA SER A 902 -59.27 13.62 0.42
C SER A 902 -59.68 12.17 0.15
N ASP A 903 -60.09 11.84 -1.08
CA ASP A 903 -60.50 10.48 -1.44
C ASP A 903 -59.31 9.52 -1.48
N GLU A 904 -58.18 9.95 -2.04
CA GLU A 904 -56.95 9.18 -2.11
C GLU A 904 -56.43 8.88 -0.70
N ILE A 905 -56.29 9.92 0.13
CA ILE A 905 -55.83 9.80 1.52
C ILE A 905 -56.76 8.89 2.32
N ALA A 906 -58.07 9.03 2.16
CA ALA A 906 -59.06 8.21 2.86
C ALA A 906 -58.95 6.72 2.52
N ARG A 907 -58.79 6.37 1.23
CA ARG A 907 -58.61 4.99 0.79
C ARG A 907 -57.29 4.41 1.26
N LYS A 908 -56.18 5.12 1.01
CA LYS A 908 -54.83 4.69 1.41
C LYS A 908 -54.76 4.43 2.92
N THR A 909 -55.30 5.33 3.73
CA THR A 909 -55.35 5.17 5.20
C THR A 909 -56.16 3.92 5.62
N CYS A 910 -57.31 3.67 4.99
CA CYS A 910 -58.12 2.48 5.28
C CYS A 910 -57.42 1.18 4.89
N GLU A 911 -56.71 1.17 3.75
CA GLU A 911 -55.93 0.03 3.26
C GLU A 911 -54.74 -0.27 4.19
N THR A 912 -53.93 0.74 4.53
CA THR A 912 -52.79 0.58 5.44
C THR A 912 -53.24 0.05 6.80
N LEU A 913 -54.32 0.59 7.38
CA LEU A 913 -54.86 0.10 8.64
C LEU A 913 -55.35 -1.35 8.55
N LYS A 914 -55.93 -1.76 7.42
CA LYS A 914 -56.37 -3.15 7.23
C LYS A 914 -55.19 -4.13 7.22
N GLU A 915 -54.04 -3.73 6.68
CA GLU A 915 -52.83 -4.55 6.65
C GLU A 915 -52.17 -4.67 8.03
N LEU A 916 -52.09 -3.55 8.77
CA LEU A 916 -51.48 -3.50 10.10
C LEU A 916 -52.34 -4.17 11.18
N MET A 917 -53.67 -4.17 11.02
CA MET A 917 -54.56 -4.69 12.04
C MET A 917 -54.60 -6.23 12.08
N PRO A 918 -54.28 -6.87 13.22
CA PRO A 918 -54.34 -8.31 13.34
C PRO A 918 -55.78 -8.83 13.24
N ARG A 919 -55.96 -9.98 12.59
CA ARG A 919 -57.27 -10.63 12.50
C ARG A 919 -57.76 -11.03 13.89
N ARG A 920 -58.97 -10.57 14.25
CA ARG A 920 -59.65 -10.97 15.49
C ARG A 920 -60.74 -12.00 15.25
N GLN A 921 -61.36 -12.52 16.31
CA GLN A 921 -62.47 -13.47 16.18
C GLN A 921 -63.76 -12.84 15.61
N PHE A 922 -63.84 -11.51 15.50
CA PHE A 922 -64.94 -10.75 14.90
C PHE A 922 -64.46 -9.90 13.72
N LEU A 923 -65.40 -9.45 12.89
CA LEU A 923 -65.12 -8.57 11.75
C LEU A 923 -64.83 -7.17 12.26
N VAL A 924 -63.70 -6.60 11.87
CA VAL A 924 -63.38 -5.19 12.15
C VAL A 924 -63.61 -4.39 10.88
N THR A 925 -64.43 -3.35 10.97
CA THR A 925 -64.72 -2.43 9.87
C THR A 925 -63.92 -1.14 10.09
N ILE A 926 -63.16 -0.72 9.09
CA ILE A 926 -62.41 0.53 9.05
C ILE A 926 -63.11 1.43 8.04
N GLN A 927 -63.42 2.67 8.42
CA GLN A 927 -64.14 3.61 7.57
C GLN A 927 -63.48 4.98 7.63
N ALA A 928 -63.40 5.67 6.50
CA ALA A 928 -63.05 7.09 6.46
C ALA A 928 -64.31 7.91 6.21
N ARG A 929 -64.50 8.96 7.01
CA ARG A 929 -65.65 9.87 6.97
C ARG A 929 -65.18 11.28 6.66
N LEU A 930 -65.89 11.92 5.75
CA LEU A 930 -65.70 13.32 5.38
C LEU A 930 -67.07 14.01 5.39
N ASN A 931 -67.18 15.11 6.15
CA ASN A 931 -68.44 15.86 6.31
C ASN A 931 -69.67 14.98 6.61
N GLY A 932 -69.49 13.98 7.49
CA GLY A 932 -70.56 13.06 7.89
C GLY A 932 -70.84 11.89 6.92
N ARG A 933 -70.23 11.86 5.73
CA ARG A 933 -70.39 10.78 4.74
C ARG A 933 -69.17 9.85 4.72
N ILE A 934 -69.41 8.55 4.57
CA ILE A 934 -68.33 7.55 4.43
C ILE A 934 -67.82 7.56 2.99
N ILE A 935 -66.53 7.83 2.79
CA ILE A 935 -65.88 7.94 1.48
C ILE A 935 -64.96 6.76 1.15
N ALA A 936 -64.45 6.07 2.18
CA ALA A 936 -63.69 4.82 2.02
C ALA A 936 -64.07 3.82 3.12
N ARG A 937 -64.02 2.53 2.81
CA ARG A 937 -64.35 1.45 3.76
C ARG A 937 -63.56 0.19 3.44
N GLU A 938 -62.89 -0.33 4.47
CA GLU A 938 -62.19 -1.61 4.44
C GLU A 938 -62.65 -2.53 5.57
N ASN A 939 -62.45 -3.85 5.40
CA ASN A 939 -62.82 -4.83 6.42
C ASN A 939 -61.69 -5.84 6.67
N VAL A 940 -61.33 -6.01 7.94
CA VAL A 940 -60.44 -7.08 8.39
C VAL A 940 -61.29 -8.33 8.66
N LYS A 941 -61.04 -9.40 7.91
CA LYS A 941 -61.80 -10.65 8.01
C LYS A 941 -61.60 -11.30 9.39
N ALA A 942 -62.71 -11.76 9.97
CA ALA A 942 -62.70 -12.49 11.24
C ALA A 942 -62.02 -13.86 11.10
N LEU A 943 -61.23 -14.26 12.10
CA LEU A 943 -60.73 -15.63 12.26
C LEU A 943 -61.91 -16.60 12.29
N LYS A 944 -61.84 -17.65 11.48
CA LYS A 944 -62.88 -18.67 11.37
C LYS A 944 -62.33 -20.00 11.86
N LYS A 945 -62.90 -20.51 12.97
CA LYS A 945 -62.73 -21.90 13.37
C LYS A 945 -63.70 -22.75 12.56
N ASP A 946 -63.23 -23.83 11.96
CA ASP A 946 -64.13 -24.81 11.35
C ASP A 946 -64.86 -25.60 12.44
N VAL A 947 -66.05 -25.13 12.81
CA VAL A 947 -66.91 -25.75 13.82
C VAL A 947 -67.62 -27.00 13.29
N THR A 948 -67.58 -27.22 11.97
CA THR A 948 -68.19 -28.35 11.28
C THR A 948 -67.21 -29.49 10.98
N ALA A 949 -65.91 -29.31 11.24
CA ALA A 949 -64.85 -30.28 10.96
C ALA A 949 -65.08 -31.68 11.57
N LYS A 950 -65.83 -31.79 12.67
CA LYS A 950 -66.17 -33.08 13.33
C LYS A 950 -67.58 -33.59 13.00
N CYS A 951 -68.28 -32.96 12.07
CA CYS A 951 -69.63 -33.37 11.65
C CYS A 951 -69.55 -34.27 10.40
N TYR A 952 -69.18 -35.54 10.58
CA TYR A 952 -68.97 -36.52 9.50
C TYR A 952 -70.27 -37.13 8.91
N GLY A 953 -71.44 -36.52 9.11
CA GLY A 953 -72.73 -37.05 8.65
C GLY A 953 -73.66 -35.97 8.09
N GLY A 954 -74.56 -36.37 7.17
CA GLY A 954 -75.44 -35.49 6.38
C GLY A 954 -76.56 -34.76 7.13
N ASP A 955 -76.51 -34.68 8.47
CA ASP A 955 -77.50 -33.96 9.27
C ASP A 955 -77.23 -32.44 9.25
N LEU A 956 -77.92 -31.77 8.32
CA LEU A 956 -77.93 -30.32 8.13
C LEU A 956 -78.35 -29.54 9.39
N SER A 957 -79.14 -30.13 10.29
CA SER A 957 -79.65 -29.43 11.48
C SER A 957 -78.53 -29.15 12.50
N ARG A 958 -77.63 -30.13 12.70
CA ARG A 958 -76.49 -30.03 13.62
C ARG A 958 -75.43 -29.04 13.11
N GLN A 959 -75.15 -29.06 11.81
CA GLN A 959 -74.26 -28.08 11.18
C GLN A 959 -74.82 -26.65 11.31
N ARG A 960 -76.12 -26.45 11.01
CA ARG A 960 -76.78 -25.15 11.15
C ARG A 960 -76.76 -24.62 12.59
N LYS A 961 -76.96 -25.47 13.60
CA LYS A 961 -76.90 -25.07 15.01
C LYS A 961 -75.51 -24.57 15.42
N LEU A 962 -74.45 -25.26 15.01
CA LEU A 962 -73.06 -24.85 15.31
C LEU A 962 -72.67 -23.55 14.59
N LEU A 963 -73.10 -23.38 13.34
CA LEU A 963 -72.90 -22.14 12.59
C LEU A 963 -73.68 -20.97 13.22
N LYS A 964 -74.92 -21.19 13.67
CA LYS A 964 -75.72 -20.17 14.35
C LYS A 964 -75.08 -19.72 15.67
N ASN A 965 -74.60 -20.68 16.48
CA ASN A 965 -73.88 -20.37 17.72
C ASN A 965 -72.57 -19.60 17.46
N GLN A 966 -71.82 -19.97 16.42
CA GLN A 966 -70.61 -19.24 16.03
C GLN A 966 -70.95 -17.81 15.57
N ALA A 967 -72.04 -17.62 14.81
CA ALA A 967 -72.48 -16.30 14.35
C ALA A 967 -72.93 -15.40 15.52
N GLU A 968 -73.72 -15.93 16.47
CA GLU A 968 -74.15 -15.20 17.66
C GLU A 968 -72.97 -14.85 18.58
N GLY A 969 -72.01 -15.78 18.76
CA GLY A 969 -70.79 -15.52 19.52
C GLY A 969 -69.94 -14.40 18.91
N LYS A 970 -69.77 -14.41 17.58
CA LYS A 970 -69.07 -13.32 16.87
C LYS A 970 -69.78 -11.98 16.97
N LYS A 971 -71.12 -11.97 17.01
CA LYS A 971 -71.92 -10.74 17.20
C LYS A 971 -71.69 -10.14 18.60
N LYS A 972 -71.76 -10.96 19.66
CA LYS A 972 -71.48 -10.53 21.03
C LYS A 972 -70.05 -10.01 21.22
N LEU A 973 -69.06 -10.66 20.59
CA LEU A 973 -67.67 -10.23 20.63
C LEU A 973 -67.45 -8.89 19.90
N LYS A 974 -68.23 -8.60 18.85
CA LYS A 974 -68.18 -7.32 18.15
C LYS A 974 -68.73 -6.17 19.01
N GLU A 975 -69.79 -6.42 19.77
CA GLU A 975 -70.45 -5.42 20.63
C GLU A 975 -69.62 -5.09 21.89
N SER A 976 -68.78 -6.01 22.36
CA SER A 976 -67.93 -5.83 23.57
C SER A 976 -66.46 -5.51 23.28
N GLY A 977 -66.00 -5.70 22.04
CA GLY A 977 -64.60 -5.56 21.64
C GLY A 977 -64.19 -4.11 21.37
N LYS A 978 -63.73 -3.39 22.41
CA LYS A 978 -63.05 -2.10 22.26
C LYS A 978 -61.62 -2.29 21.72
N TYR A 979 -61.17 -1.39 20.84
CA TYR A 979 -59.77 -1.31 20.42
C TYR A 979 -59.00 -0.36 21.36
N PRO A 980 -57.86 -0.78 21.95
CA PRO A 980 -57.03 0.12 22.74
C PRO A 980 -56.39 1.16 21.82
N SER A 981 -56.51 2.45 22.15
CA SER A 981 -55.88 3.58 21.44
C SER A 981 -54.37 3.37 21.23
N ASN A 982 -53.70 2.73 22.19
CA ASN A 982 -52.25 2.47 22.18
C ASN A 982 -51.76 1.47 21.12
N SER A 983 -52.68 0.78 20.43
CA SER A 983 -52.33 -0.27 19.47
C SER A 983 -51.88 0.27 18.10
N PHE A 984 -52.17 1.54 17.82
CA PHE A 984 -51.98 2.20 16.52
C PHE A 984 -50.81 3.20 16.52
N ILE A 985 -50.04 3.26 17.61
CA ILE A 985 -49.03 4.28 17.88
C ILE A 985 -47.64 3.89 17.33
N ARG A 986 -47.55 2.82 16.53
CA ARG A 986 -46.31 2.37 15.88
C ARG A 986 -46.33 2.63 14.38
#